data_AF-A0A1F3BX85-F1
#
_entry.id   AF-A0A1F3BX85-F1
#
_cell.length_a   1.000
_cell.length_b   1.000
_cell.length_c   1.000
_cell.angle_alpha   90.00
_cell.angle_beta   90.00
_cell.angle_gamma   90.00
#
_symmetry.space_group_name_H-M   'P 1'
#
loop_
_entity.id
_entity.type
_entity.pdbx_description
1 polymer ?
#
loop_
_entity_poly.entity_id
_entity_poly.type
_entity_poly.pdbx_seq_one_letter_code
_entity_poly.pdbx_strand_id
1 'polypeptide(L)'
;MKKIYFLLLITIFFFQANLNLAQNIAITDDDNYIAEPSAMLDVFSESKGMLAPRLTTTQREAINLPATGLLVFDTTINNFYFFDGSSWKNISAEGVWLINSNKLYTSDLNYRLGIGSNSPNSKLEVKADASFGVNDTLFVVKDKNGNPVFAVFPDGAKVFVNQAIKGSVGGFAVSGRSPSKALETSYLYVTPDSTRITFEDVSYKGSVGGFAVSGRSPSKAGASTTSLINLFPDNYFIGDSAGISTSGLYNNFIGYKAGAKNTTGQKNTFMGYYAGYNNIGGWENLFLGLESGKKNTSGYANLFIGNRSGFTNVGGHNNSFIGVNSGYSNSSGYYNVFIGDGSGYSNNTGWENVYIGLNAGANGSGNIVGNVFMGSFAGSDNTSSGYNTYIGHHSGWNNLGAGNTFLGYASGEGSNGSYNSYIGRMAGVLNVGNYNTMIGNLSARYCKSGSNNTFLGNSSGQNLKSASSSVLIGHFAGSSKPDSVSTGNVFIGYMAGYDAYGNNQLYIENSSADSTSALIWGDFLNNKLALNANVGIGTTAPDKKLHVVGDARITGDIYYGSSPSATVYAKPDFVFYNDYEKDLTISEIEKFVNDKKHLPWLTSASDEKDGINLTRMQFETLEAVENLQLQLIDLNKENQNLKQSIEIQQNQIQNLISEIEKLKSK
;
A
#
# COMPACT_ATOMS: atom_id res chain seq x y z
N MET A 1 -51.58 84.97 -125.09
CA MET A 1 -52.70 85.90 -125.37
C MET A 1 -54.03 85.22 -124.99
N LYS A 2 -55.14 85.97 -124.98
CA LYS A 2 -56.60 85.58 -125.07
C LYS A 2 -56.94 84.10 -125.46
N LYS A 3 -58.06 83.45 -125.07
CA LYS A 3 -59.15 83.62 -124.05
C LYS A 3 -60.20 82.45 -124.22
N ILE A 4 -61.20 82.33 -123.31
CA ILE A 4 -62.59 81.75 -123.52
C ILE A 4 -62.85 80.22 -123.34
N TYR A 5 -64.13 79.86 -123.10
CA TYR A 5 -64.75 78.58 -122.62
C TYR A 5 -65.62 77.85 -123.67
N PHE A 6 -65.93 76.54 -123.47
CA PHE A 6 -67.22 75.92 -123.87
C PHE A 6 -67.67 74.74 -122.95
N LEU A 7 -68.64 73.88 -123.37
CA LEU A 7 -69.65 73.27 -122.47
C LEU A 7 -70.33 71.93 -122.94
N LEU A 8 -70.89 71.15 -121.97
CA LEU A 8 -72.16 70.35 -121.99
C LEU A 8 -72.20 68.81 -122.26
N LEU A 9 -73.25 68.15 -121.69
CA LEU A 9 -73.83 66.77 -121.85
C LEU A 9 -73.50 65.62 -120.84
N ILE A 10 -74.16 64.43 -120.97
CA ILE A 10 -74.70 63.61 -119.83
C ILE A 10 -75.00 62.09 -120.13
N THR A 11 -75.27 61.25 -119.09
CA THR A 11 -75.82 59.84 -119.06
C THR A 11 -74.90 58.67 -119.56
N ILE A 12 -75.12 57.34 -119.38
CA ILE A 12 -76.20 56.40 -118.88
C ILE A 12 -75.55 55.01 -118.49
N PHE A 13 -76.19 53.91 -118.01
CA PHE A 13 -76.95 53.61 -116.76
C PHE A 13 -77.22 52.06 -116.56
N PHE A 14 -77.16 51.51 -115.32
CA PHE A 14 -77.71 50.21 -114.78
C PHE A 14 -77.40 48.79 -115.36
N PHE A 15 -76.90 47.84 -114.53
CA PHE A 15 -77.67 46.73 -113.88
C PHE A 15 -76.79 45.85 -112.93
N GLN A 16 -77.39 44.95 -112.12
CA GLN A 16 -76.72 44.09 -111.12
C GLN A 16 -77.40 42.71 -110.95
N ALA A 17 -76.63 41.64 -110.68
CA ALA A 17 -77.11 40.35 -110.13
C ALA A 17 -75.96 39.57 -109.46
N ASN A 18 -76.25 38.71 -108.47
CA ASN A 18 -75.27 37.85 -107.76
C ASN A 18 -75.82 36.43 -107.55
N LEU A 19 -74.94 35.43 -107.56
CA LEU A 19 -75.16 34.09 -106.99
C LEU A 19 -73.86 33.67 -106.28
N ASN A 20 -73.98 33.03 -105.11
CA ASN A 20 -72.85 32.60 -104.29
C ASN A 20 -72.85 31.07 -104.11
N LEU A 21 -71.67 30.47 -104.26
CA LEU A 21 -71.30 29.17 -103.71
C LEU A 21 -69.92 29.36 -103.06
N ALA A 22 -69.75 28.91 -101.82
CA ALA A 22 -68.46 28.90 -101.15
C ALA A 22 -67.70 27.61 -101.47
N GLN A 23 -66.38 27.69 -101.59
CA GLN A 23 -65.54 26.60 -102.05
C GLN A 23 -64.22 26.58 -101.27
N ASN A 24 -64.11 25.70 -100.29
CA ASN A 24 -62.83 25.38 -99.62
C ASN A 24 -61.88 24.78 -100.67
N ILE A 25 -60.58 25.07 -100.57
CA ILE A 25 -59.57 24.59 -101.52
C ILE A 25 -58.64 23.60 -100.80
N ALA A 26 -58.66 22.33 -101.24
CA ALA A 26 -57.54 21.42 -101.02
C ALA A 26 -56.53 21.53 -102.17
N ILE A 27 -55.25 21.41 -101.83
CA ILE A 27 -54.16 21.19 -102.78
C ILE A 27 -53.52 19.86 -102.40
N THR A 28 -53.76 18.82 -103.20
CA THR A 28 -53.35 17.45 -102.89
C THR A 28 -52.93 16.69 -104.15
N ASP A 29 -52.26 15.56 -103.96
CA ASP A 29 -51.98 14.54 -104.98
C ASP A 29 -52.68 13.20 -104.74
N ASP A 30 -53.64 13.15 -103.79
CA ASP A 30 -54.67 12.10 -103.70
C ASP A 30 -56.05 12.67 -104.06
N ASP A 31 -56.58 12.27 -105.22
CA ASP A 31 -57.88 12.71 -105.73
C ASP A 31 -59.07 12.32 -104.82
N ASN A 32 -58.85 11.46 -103.81
CA ASN A 32 -59.87 11.03 -102.83
C ASN A 32 -59.85 11.89 -101.54
N TYR A 33 -58.84 12.73 -101.34
CA TYR A 33 -58.70 13.50 -100.11
C TYR A 33 -59.73 14.64 -100.02
N ILE A 34 -60.53 14.62 -98.95
CA ILE A 34 -61.57 15.63 -98.68
C ILE A 34 -60.96 16.72 -97.79
N ALA A 35 -60.99 17.97 -98.26
CA ALA A 35 -60.50 19.12 -97.52
C ALA A 35 -61.12 19.22 -96.11
N GLU A 36 -60.31 19.43 -95.09
CA GLU A 36 -60.76 19.60 -93.71
C GLU A 36 -61.76 20.77 -93.60
N PRO A 37 -63.00 20.57 -93.11
CA PRO A 37 -64.03 21.62 -93.12
C PRO A 37 -63.69 22.88 -92.32
N SER A 38 -62.68 22.82 -91.44
CA SER A 38 -62.16 23.96 -90.68
C SER A 38 -61.05 24.74 -91.40
N ALA A 39 -60.49 24.19 -92.48
CA ALA A 39 -59.42 24.80 -93.26
C ALA A 39 -59.95 25.66 -94.41
N MET A 40 -59.41 26.88 -94.54
CA MET A 40 -59.65 27.76 -95.69
C MET A 40 -58.80 27.35 -96.91
N LEU A 41 -57.62 26.81 -96.63
CA LEU A 41 -56.70 26.17 -97.56
C LEU A 41 -56.14 24.94 -96.85
N ASP A 42 -56.26 23.78 -97.49
CA ASP A 42 -55.74 22.51 -96.98
C ASP A 42 -54.69 21.95 -97.95
N VAL A 43 -53.64 21.31 -97.44
CA VAL A 43 -52.49 20.86 -98.24
C VAL A 43 -52.01 19.49 -97.77
N PHE A 44 -52.54 18.43 -98.38
CA PHE A 44 -52.25 17.03 -98.02
C PHE A 44 -51.45 16.32 -99.12
N SER A 45 -50.35 15.67 -98.75
CA SER A 45 -49.61 14.75 -99.61
C SER A 45 -48.75 13.81 -98.78
N GLU A 46 -48.67 12.53 -99.17
CA GLU A 46 -47.74 11.56 -98.57
C GLU A 46 -46.31 11.66 -99.15
N SER A 47 -46.13 12.35 -100.29
CA SER A 47 -44.87 12.34 -101.07
C SER A 47 -44.29 13.72 -101.38
N LYS A 48 -45.09 14.78 -101.22
CA LYS A 48 -44.74 16.18 -101.52
C LYS A 48 -44.93 17.05 -100.28
N GLY A 49 -44.42 18.29 -100.31
CA GLY A 49 -44.58 19.26 -99.23
C GLY A 49 -44.79 20.68 -99.75
N MET A 50 -45.40 21.53 -98.93
CA MET A 50 -45.63 22.94 -99.27
C MET A 50 -44.31 23.72 -99.26
N LEU A 51 -43.91 24.24 -100.42
CA LEU A 51 -42.73 25.10 -100.54
C LEU A 51 -43.10 26.57 -100.25
N ALA A 52 -42.84 27.04 -99.03
CA ALA A 52 -43.04 28.45 -98.66
C ALA A 52 -42.16 29.40 -99.50
N PRO A 53 -42.54 30.68 -99.65
CA PRO A 53 -41.72 31.68 -100.35
C PRO A 53 -40.28 31.72 -99.83
N ARG A 54 -39.32 31.52 -100.73
CA ARG A 54 -37.88 31.47 -100.42
C ARG A 54 -37.26 32.83 -100.66
N LEU A 55 -36.75 33.46 -99.60
CA LEU A 55 -36.22 34.82 -99.59
C LEU A 55 -34.88 34.84 -98.84
N THR A 56 -33.94 35.69 -99.25
CA THR A 56 -32.79 36.01 -98.38
C THR A 56 -33.25 36.80 -97.15
N THR A 57 -32.45 36.84 -96.08
CA THR A 57 -32.74 37.67 -94.88
C THR A 57 -33.08 39.11 -95.25
N THR A 58 -32.30 39.73 -96.15
CA THR A 58 -32.55 41.09 -96.65
C THR A 58 -33.87 41.20 -97.42
N GLN A 59 -34.26 40.19 -98.19
CA GLN A 59 -35.53 40.18 -98.92
C GLN A 59 -36.74 39.96 -98.00
N ARG A 60 -36.61 39.09 -96.97
CA ARG A 60 -37.63 38.90 -95.92
C ARG A 60 -37.88 40.20 -95.14
N GLU A 61 -36.83 40.93 -94.82
CA GLU A 61 -36.91 42.16 -94.03
C GLU A 61 -37.29 43.40 -94.87
N ALA A 62 -37.10 43.33 -96.19
CA ALA A 62 -37.59 44.34 -97.13
C ALA A 62 -39.08 44.19 -97.52
N ILE A 63 -39.81 43.20 -96.99
CA ILE A 63 -41.27 43.14 -97.14
C ILE A 63 -41.88 44.31 -96.36
N ASN A 64 -42.42 45.30 -97.06
CA ASN A 64 -43.18 46.38 -96.44
C ASN A 64 -44.55 45.86 -95.95
N LEU A 65 -44.85 46.09 -94.66
CA LEU A 65 -46.11 45.71 -94.01
C LEU A 65 -46.49 44.21 -94.20
N PRO A 66 -45.63 43.26 -93.77
CA PRO A 66 -45.93 41.83 -93.86
C PRO A 66 -47.15 41.48 -92.99
N ALA A 67 -48.01 40.60 -93.49
CA ALA A 67 -49.20 40.17 -92.77
C ALA A 67 -48.85 39.28 -91.57
N THR A 68 -49.61 39.41 -90.47
CA THR A 68 -49.55 38.48 -89.34
C THR A 68 -49.82 37.05 -89.82
N GLY A 69 -48.94 36.11 -89.48
CA GLY A 69 -48.99 34.72 -89.92
C GLY A 69 -48.32 34.45 -91.28
N LEU A 70 -47.76 35.46 -91.95
CA LEU A 70 -47.01 35.26 -93.21
C LEU A 70 -45.79 34.37 -92.97
N LEU A 71 -45.80 33.16 -93.53
CA LEU A 71 -44.72 32.18 -93.45
C LEU A 71 -43.79 32.29 -94.67
N VAL A 72 -42.48 32.30 -94.43
CA VAL A 72 -41.42 32.26 -95.45
C VAL A 72 -40.30 31.31 -95.04
N PHE A 73 -39.48 30.89 -95.99
CA PHE A 73 -38.21 30.21 -95.72
C PHE A 73 -37.05 31.17 -96.01
N ASP A 74 -36.27 31.50 -94.98
CA ASP A 74 -35.11 32.37 -95.13
C ASP A 74 -33.92 31.54 -95.65
N THR A 75 -33.55 31.75 -96.91
CA THR A 75 -32.48 31.00 -97.60
C THR A 75 -31.07 31.46 -97.23
N THR A 76 -30.90 32.56 -96.50
CA THR A 76 -29.59 32.99 -96.01
C THR A 76 -29.21 32.24 -94.74
N ILE A 77 -30.19 31.88 -93.91
CA ILE A 77 -30.01 31.16 -92.63
C ILE A 77 -30.72 29.79 -92.58
N ASN A 78 -31.25 29.34 -93.72
CA ASN A 78 -31.90 28.05 -93.97
C ASN A 78 -32.93 27.62 -92.92
N ASN A 79 -33.83 28.54 -92.54
CA ASN A 79 -34.85 28.29 -91.51
C ASN A 79 -36.21 28.89 -91.88
N PHE A 80 -37.28 28.30 -91.35
CA PHE A 80 -38.65 28.82 -91.50
C PHE A 80 -38.91 29.97 -90.52
N TYR A 81 -39.44 31.07 -91.04
CA TYR A 81 -39.81 32.25 -90.29
C TYR A 81 -41.27 32.63 -90.57
N PHE A 82 -42.02 32.99 -89.53
CA PHE A 82 -43.32 33.64 -89.68
C PHE A 82 -43.30 35.05 -89.10
N PHE A 83 -44.13 35.94 -89.62
CA PHE A 83 -44.30 37.28 -89.04
C PHE A 83 -45.39 37.27 -87.97
N ASP A 84 -45.08 37.68 -86.73
CA ASP A 84 -46.01 37.65 -85.59
C ASP A 84 -46.96 38.86 -85.53
N GLY A 85 -46.93 39.74 -86.54
CA GLY A 85 -47.64 41.03 -86.56
C GLY A 85 -46.80 42.21 -86.09
N SER A 86 -45.62 41.95 -85.50
CA SER A 86 -44.65 42.97 -85.06
C SER A 86 -43.21 42.67 -85.53
N SER A 87 -42.85 41.41 -85.69
CA SER A 87 -41.50 40.96 -85.99
C SER A 87 -41.47 39.54 -86.60
N TRP A 88 -40.38 39.21 -87.28
CA TRP A 88 -40.15 37.86 -87.81
C TRP A 88 -39.63 36.91 -86.71
N LYS A 89 -40.26 35.75 -86.55
CA LYS A 89 -39.92 34.71 -85.57
C LYS A 89 -39.48 33.42 -86.24
N ASN A 90 -38.38 32.82 -85.77
CA ASN A 90 -37.92 31.50 -86.21
C ASN A 90 -38.73 30.40 -85.51
N ILE A 91 -39.11 29.36 -86.24
CA ILE A 91 -39.87 28.20 -85.73
C ILE A 91 -38.95 27.17 -85.03
N SER A 92 -37.65 27.14 -85.35
CA SER A 92 -36.69 26.12 -84.87
C SER A 92 -35.82 26.54 -83.67
N ALA A 93 -36.08 27.69 -83.04
CA ALA A 93 -35.23 28.22 -81.97
C ALA A 93 -35.32 27.39 -80.67
N GLU A 94 -34.17 26.89 -80.18
CA GLU A 94 -34.08 25.92 -79.10
C GLU A 94 -34.48 26.45 -77.70
N GLY A 95 -35.21 25.63 -76.95
CA GLY A 95 -35.45 25.80 -75.51
C GLY A 95 -34.59 24.85 -74.68
N VAL A 96 -33.92 25.36 -73.64
CA VAL A 96 -32.77 24.71 -72.96
C VAL A 96 -33.07 23.38 -72.24
N TRP A 97 -34.34 22.97 -72.09
CA TRP A 97 -34.72 21.75 -71.38
C TRP A 97 -35.81 20.96 -72.13
N LEU A 98 -35.41 19.94 -72.87
CA LEU A 98 -36.29 18.88 -73.38
C LEU A 98 -35.83 17.50 -72.85
N ILE A 99 -36.80 16.65 -72.54
CA ILE A 99 -36.55 15.31 -71.97
C ILE A 99 -36.49 14.29 -73.11
N ASN A 100 -35.34 14.22 -73.78
CA ASN A 100 -35.04 13.12 -74.71
C ASN A 100 -33.56 12.67 -74.61
N SER A 101 -33.39 11.37 -74.32
CA SER A 101 -32.17 10.56 -74.53
C SER A 101 -30.80 11.24 -74.33
N ASN A 102 -30.27 11.17 -73.10
CA ASN A 102 -28.89 10.70 -72.77
C ASN A 102 -28.25 11.39 -71.54
N LYS A 103 -28.78 12.53 -71.06
CA LYS A 103 -28.14 13.32 -69.98
C LYS A 103 -28.93 13.48 -68.68
N LEU A 104 -30.17 12.97 -68.61
CA LEU A 104 -30.98 12.90 -67.39
C LEU A 104 -31.65 11.53 -67.31
N TYR A 105 -31.44 10.79 -66.21
CA TYR A 105 -32.09 9.50 -65.94
C TYR A 105 -32.90 9.60 -64.65
N THR A 106 -34.22 9.43 -64.74
CA THR A 106 -35.06 9.12 -63.57
C THR A 106 -35.22 7.61 -63.48
N SER A 107 -34.50 6.94 -62.58
CA SER A 107 -34.64 5.49 -62.41
C SER A 107 -35.64 5.16 -61.31
N ASP A 108 -36.57 4.27 -61.66
CA ASP A 108 -37.47 3.53 -60.76
C ASP A 108 -38.35 4.35 -59.79
N LEU A 109 -39.16 3.60 -59.02
CA LEU A 109 -40.20 4.13 -58.12
C LEU A 109 -39.66 4.91 -56.91
N ASN A 110 -38.34 4.94 -56.70
CA ASN A 110 -37.71 5.66 -55.58
C ASN A 110 -37.41 7.14 -55.87
N TYR A 111 -37.81 7.68 -57.03
CA TYR A 111 -37.61 9.07 -57.45
C TYR A 111 -36.12 9.49 -57.44
N ARG A 112 -35.25 8.66 -58.01
CA ARG A 112 -33.80 8.91 -58.08
C ARG A 112 -33.39 9.57 -59.39
N LEU A 113 -32.55 10.59 -59.31
CA LEU A 113 -32.07 11.37 -60.45
C LEU A 113 -30.58 11.11 -60.70
N GLY A 114 -30.27 10.46 -61.82
CA GLY A 114 -28.91 10.18 -62.30
C GLY A 114 -28.50 11.13 -63.42
N ILE A 115 -27.36 11.79 -63.26
CA ILE A 115 -26.66 12.56 -64.29
C ILE A 115 -25.36 11.80 -64.60
N GLY A 116 -25.24 11.24 -65.81
CA GLY A 116 -24.13 10.34 -66.18
C GLY A 116 -24.19 8.93 -65.57
N SER A 117 -25.23 8.61 -64.80
CA SER A 117 -25.46 7.27 -64.22
C SER A 117 -26.85 6.74 -64.58
N ASN A 118 -26.91 5.50 -65.08
CA ASN A 118 -28.13 4.81 -65.49
C ASN A 118 -28.72 3.90 -64.39
N SER A 119 -28.11 3.88 -63.20
CA SER A 119 -28.62 3.15 -62.02
C SER A 119 -28.22 3.88 -60.73
N PRO A 120 -28.68 5.14 -60.54
CA PRO A 120 -28.31 5.97 -59.40
C PRO A 120 -28.67 5.30 -58.07
N ASN A 121 -27.68 5.20 -57.17
CA ASN A 121 -27.86 4.62 -55.84
C ASN A 121 -28.20 5.69 -54.77
N SER A 122 -28.13 6.97 -55.14
CA SER A 122 -28.57 8.13 -54.35
C SER A 122 -29.78 8.81 -54.98
N LYS A 123 -30.51 9.64 -54.21
CA LYS A 123 -31.64 10.43 -54.75
C LYS A 123 -31.21 11.45 -55.82
N LEU A 124 -29.98 11.95 -55.71
CA LEU A 124 -29.27 12.64 -56.78
C LEU A 124 -27.88 12.02 -56.87
N GLU A 125 -27.49 11.56 -58.06
CA GLU A 125 -26.15 11.03 -58.34
C GLU A 125 -25.60 11.71 -59.59
N VAL A 126 -24.35 12.17 -59.51
CA VAL A 126 -23.65 12.80 -60.63
C VAL A 126 -22.34 12.05 -60.84
N LYS A 127 -22.17 11.46 -62.02
CA LYS A 127 -21.10 10.51 -62.33
C LYS A 127 -20.39 10.93 -63.61
N ALA A 128 -19.06 10.93 -63.58
CA ALA A 128 -18.24 11.11 -64.77
C ALA A 128 -18.41 9.94 -65.76
N ASP A 129 -18.42 10.26 -67.05
CA ASP A 129 -18.07 9.32 -68.10
C ASP A 129 -16.54 9.15 -68.23
N ALA A 130 -16.10 8.25 -69.10
CA ALA A 130 -14.68 7.91 -69.25
C ALA A 130 -13.79 9.01 -69.88
N SER A 131 -14.35 10.18 -70.25
CA SER A 131 -13.60 11.31 -70.83
C SER A 131 -13.30 12.45 -69.84
N PHE A 132 -13.86 12.43 -68.63
CA PHE A 132 -13.57 13.41 -67.58
C PHE A 132 -12.14 13.24 -67.02
N GLY A 133 -11.33 14.29 -67.09
CA GLY A 133 -10.04 14.38 -66.43
C GLY A 133 -10.14 14.85 -64.98
N VAL A 134 -9.01 14.78 -64.25
CA VAL A 134 -8.93 15.19 -62.82
C VAL A 134 -9.22 16.68 -62.60
N ASN A 135 -9.16 17.52 -63.64
CA ASN A 135 -9.45 18.95 -63.57
C ASN A 135 -10.91 19.28 -63.93
N ASP A 136 -11.71 18.31 -64.37
CA ASP A 136 -13.09 18.54 -64.78
C ASP A 136 -14.05 18.41 -63.59
N THR A 137 -15.04 19.31 -63.53
CA THR A 137 -15.96 19.38 -62.38
C THR A 137 -17.18 18.50 -62.60
N LEU A 138 -17.30 17.42 -61.83
CA LEU A 138 -18.48 16.55 -61.76
C LEU A 138 -19.75 17.36 -61.44
N PHE A 139 -19.65 18.24 -60.46
CA PHE A 139 -20.72 19.14 -60.03
C PHE A 139 -20.12 20.50 -59.70
N VAL A 140 -20.75 21.60 -60.15
CA VAL A 140 -20.30 22.95 -59.83
C VAL A 140 -21.48 23.89 -59.57
N VAL A 141 -21.45 24.53 -58.40
CA VAL A 141 -22.30 25.67 -58.07
C VAL A 141 -21.51 26.93 -58.42
N LYS A 142 -22.13 27.86 -59.14
CA LYS A 142 -21.54 29.13 -59.57
C LYS A 142 -22.26 30.33 -58.95
N ASP A 143 -21.54 31.43 -58.74
CA ASP A 143 -22.13 32.70 -58.35
C ASP A 143 -22.87 33.39 -59.52
N LYS A 144 -23.55 34.50 -59.24
CA LYS A 144 -24.27 35.31 -60.24
C LYS A 144 -23.38 35.91 -61.35
N ASN A 145 -22.05 35.84 -61.22
CA ASN A 145 -21.08 36.31 -62.20
C ASN A 145 -20.43 35.13 -62.97
N GLY A 146 -20.83 33.87 -62.69
CA GLY A 146 -20.31 32.67 -63.33
C GLY A 146 -19.09 32.02 -62.66
N ASN A 147 -18.58 32.57 -61.55
CA ASN A 147 -17.43 31.99 -60.84
C ASN A 147 -17.86 30.74 -60.06
N PRO A 148 -17.10 29.63 -60.06
CA PRO A 148 -17.31 28.55 -59.11
C PRO A 148 -17.30 29.06 -57.66
N VAL A 149 -18.25 28.61 -56.85
CA VAL A 149 -18.28 28.79 -55.38
C VAL A 149 -18.19 27.45 -54.65
N PHE A 150 -18.62 26.36 -55.29
CA PHE A 150 -18.38 24.99 -54.85
C PHE A 150 -18.23 24.10 -56.08
N ALA A 151 -17.20 23.25 -56.10
CA ALA A 151 -16.95 22.31 -57.19
C ALA A 151 -16.50 20.96 -56.66
N VAL A 152 -17.04 19.87 -57.22
CA VAL A 152 -16.63 18.50 -56.97
C VAL A 152 -15.90 17.98 -58.21
N PHE A 153 -14.76 17.34 -57.99
CA PHE A 153 -13.86 16.75 -58.98
C PHE A 153 -13.75 15.23 -58.69
N PRO A 154 -13.18 14.42 -59.60
CA PRO A 154 -12.93 13.00 -59.33
C PRO A 154 -12.02 12.72 -58.12
N ASP A 155 -11.17 13.68 -57.73
CA ASP A 155 -10.17 13.56 -56.66
C ASP A 155 -10.57 14.21 -55.32
N GLY A 156 -11.64 15.01 -55.30
CA GLY A 156 -12.08 15.72 -54.09
C GLY A 156 -13.01 16.91 -54.37
N ALA A 157 -13.29 17.71 -53.35
CA ALA A 157 -14.15 18.88 -53.46
C ALA A 157 -13.42 20.19 -53.07
N LYS A 158 -13.65 21.25 -53.84
CA LYS A 158 -13.05 22.57 -53.67
C LYS A 158 -14.17 23.60 -53.41
N VAL A 159 -14.16 24.22 -52.24
CA VAL A 159 -15.05 25.36 -51.90
C VAL A 159 -14.30 26.65 -52.23
N PHE A 160 -14.86 27.47 -53.11
CA PHE A 160 -14.25 28.72 -53.59
C PHE A 160 -14.88 29.92 -52.87
N VAL A 161 -14.16 30.48 -51.89
CA VAL A 161 -14.64 31.62 -51.09
C VAL A 161 -14.16 32.94 -51.73
N ASN A 162 -14.99 33.52 -52.58
CA ASN A 162 -14.71 34.78 -53.28
C ASN A 162 -14.80 35.99 -52.31
N GLN A 163 -13.66 36.56 -51.88
CA GLN A 163 -13.61 37.70 -50.96
C GLN A 163 -13.07 38.97 -51.63
N ALA A 164 -13.99 39.88 -52.01
CA ALA A 164 -13.62 41.25 -52.40
C ALA A 164 -13.23 42.14 -51.19
N ILE A 165 -13.71 41.81 -49.99
CA ILE A 165 -13.40 42.48 -48.72
C ILE A 165 -13.25 41.39 -47.63
N LYS A 166 -12.32 41.59 -46.68
CA LYS A 166 -12.06 40.64 -45.58
C LYS A 166 -13.28 40.46 -44.67
N GLY A 167 -13.91 39.30 -44.72
CA GLY A 167 -14.91 38.87 -43.73
C GLY A 167 -14.25 38.32 -42.45
N SER A 168 -14.86 38.54 -41.29
CA SER A 168 -14.28 38.25 -39.96
C SER A 168 -14.24 36.77 -39.56
N VAL A 169 -14.54 35.84 -40.48
CA VAL A 169 -14.60 34.39 -40.24
C VAL A 169 -14.03 33.64 -41.46
N GLY A 170 -13.19 32.64 -41.22
CA GLY A 170 -12.66 31.73 -42.23
C GLY A 170 -13.14 30.30 -41.96
N GLY A 171 -13.51 29.55 -43.01
CA GLY A 171 -14.08 28.20 -42.88
C GLY A 171 -13.10 27.15 -42.33
N PHE A 172 -11.79 27.40 -42.43
CA PHE A 172 -10.74 26.70 -41.70
C PHE A 172 -9.54 27.65 -41.60
N ALA A 173 -8.98 27.86 -40.40
CA ALA A 173 -7.93 28.86 -40.18
C ALA A 173 -6.94 28.47 -39.07
N VAL A 174 -5.72 28.13 -39.46
CA VAL A 174 -4.55 28.05 -38.58
C VAL A 174 -3.72 29.31 -38.81
N SER A 175 -3.72 30.26 -37.86
CA SER A 175 -2.99 31.53 -38.07
C SER A 175 -2.59 32.27 -36.78
N GLY A 176 -1.29 32.44 -36.57
CA GLY A 176 -0.73 33.47 -35.68
C GLY A 176 -0.49 34.78 -36.45
N ARG A 177 -1.52 35.63 -36.61
CA ARG A 177 -1.38 36.91 -37.33
C ARG A 177 -0.96 38.06 -36.40
N SER A 178 0.34 38.16 -36.13
CA SER A 178 0.95 39.38 -35.59
C SER A 178 1.30 40.38 -36.71
N PRO A 179 1.18 41.71 -36.51
CA PRO A 179 1.66 42.70 -37.48
C PRO A 179 3.19 42.80 -37.60
N SER A 180 3.94 42.28 -36.61
CA SER A 180 5.41 42.36 -36.57
C SER A 180 6.05 41.03 -37.00
N LYS A 181 7.03 41.08 -37.91
CA LYS A 181 7.83 39.92 -38.31
C LYS A 181 8.65 39.40 -37.12
N ALA A 182 8.24 38.27 -36.56
CA ALA A 182 9.00 37.44 -35.64
C ALA A 182 9.03 36.00 -36.18
N LEU A 183 9.86 35.14 -35.61
CA LEU A 183 10.13 33.80 -36.13
C LEU A 183 8.88 32.89 -36.15
N GLU A 184 8.89 31.93 -37.05
CA GLU A 184 7.73 31.08 -37.37
C GLU A 184 7.45 30.05 -36.27
N THR A 185 6.21 30.04 -35.76
CA THR A 185 5.72 29.04 -34.80
C THR A 185 4.65 28.18 -35.45
N SER A 186 4.83 26.85 -35.46
CA SER A 186 3.86 25.91 -36.00
C SER A 186 2.69 25.68 -35.04
N TYR A 187 1.52 26.23 -35.37
CA TYR A 187 0.28 26.09 -34.58
C TYR A 187 -0.45 24.75 -34.79
N LEU A 188 -0.20 24.10 -35.93
CA LEU A 188 -0.64 22.74 -36.25
C LEU A 188 0.54 22.03 -36.91
N TYR A 189 0.91 20.85 -36.39
CA TYR A 189 1.93 19.99 -37.00
C TYR A 189 1.35 18.59 -37.15
N VAL A 190 1.44 18.04 -38.36
CA VAL A 190 0.85 16.76 -38.74
C VAL A 190 1.90 15.96 -39.52
N THR A 191 2.15 14.75 -39.04
CA THR A 191 3.07 13.76 -39.63
C THR A 191 2.38 12.39 -39.63
N PRO A 192 2.88 11.39 -40.38
CA PRO A 192 2.25 10.06 -40.41
C PRO A 192 2.17 9.36 -39.04
N ASP A 193 3.00 9.77 -38.08
CA ASP A 193 3.09 9.25 -36.73
C ASP A 193 2.41 10.13 -35.66
N SER A 194 2.07 11.40 -35.95
CA SER A 194 1.49 12.30 -34.94
C SER A 194 0.66 13.47 -35.47
N THR A 195 -0.23 13.99 -34.63
CA THR A 195 -0.88 15.30 -34.82
C THR A 195 -0.79 16.06 -33.51
N ARG A 196 -0.15 17.24 -33.51
CA ARG A 196 -0.01 18.10 -32.31
C ARG A 196 -0.81 19.39 -32.47
N ILE A 197 -1.58 19.73 -31.44
CA ILE A 197 -2.31 20.98 -31.29
C ILE A 197 -1.71 21.73 -30.08
N THR A 198 -1.33 22.99 -30.27
CA THR A 198 -0.76 23.84 -29.22
C THR A 198 -1.66 25.06 -29.03
N PHE A 199 -1.87 25.49 -27.78
CA PHE A 199 -2.71 26.64 -27.44
C PHE A 199 -2.07 27.51 -26.36
N GLU A 200 -2.57 28.74 -26.24
CA GLU A 200 -2.26 29.66 -25.14
C GLU A 200 -3.38 29.60 -24.10
N ASP A 201 -3.05 29.23 -22.87
CA ASP A 201 -3.99 29.21 -21.74
C ASP A 201 -3.97 30.55 -20.99
N VAL A 202 -5.07 31.31 -21.08
CA VAL A 202 -5.30 32.48 -20.21
C VAL A 202 -6.74 32.50 -19.71
N SER A 203 -6.87 32.74 -18.41
CA SER A 203 -8.15 32.80 -17.71
C SER A 203 -9.01 33.99 -18.15
N TYR A 204 -9.89 33.80 -19.14
CA TYR A 204 -11.31 34.18 -19.15
C TYR A 204 -12.01 33.74 -20.46
N LYS A 205 -13.31 33.43 -20.39
CA LYS A 205 -14.07 32.83 -21.51
C LYS A 205 -14.65 33.89 -22.46
N GLY A 206 -14.68 33.56 -23.76
CA GLY A 206 -15.51 34.22 -24.79
C GLY A 206 -16.48 33.22 -25.44
N SER A 207 -17.57 33.72 -26.04
CA SER A 207 -18.67 32.90 -26.58
C SER A 207 -18.26 32.02 -27.78
N VAL A 208 -18.88 30.84 -27.87
CA VAL A 208 -18.51 29.72 -28.77
C VAL A 208 -18.68 29.97 -30.27
N GLY A 209 -17.84 29.30 -31.07
CA GLY A 209 -17.96 29.25 -32.53
C GLY A 209 -16.90 28.38 -33.24
N GLY A 210 -16.92 27.05 -33.02
CA GLY A 210 -16.09 26.08 -33.75
C GLY A 210 -14.69 25.82 -33.13
N PHE A 211 -14.49 24.61 -32.58
CA PHE A 211 -13.21 24.06 -32.07
C PHE A 211 -12.23 25.07 -31.43
N ALA A 212 -12.71 25.83 -30.45
CA ALA A 212 -11.93 26.88 -29.79
C ALA A 212 -10.87 26.29 -28.83
N VAL A 213 -9.59 26.52 -29.14
CA VAL A 213 -8.47 26.27 -28.20
C VAL A 213 -7.50 27.46 -28.21
N SER A 214 -7.92 28.58 -27.60
CA SER A 214 -7.05 29.69 -27.20
C SER A 214 -7.79 30.62 -26.22
N GLY A 215 -7.10 31.08 -25.18
CA GLY A 215 -7.49 32.28 -24.44
C GLY A 215 -7.08 33.55 -25.21
N ARG A 216 -7.56 34.72 -24.77
CA ARG A 216 -7.18 36.02 -25.36
C ARG A 216 -6.84 37.05 -24.30
N SER A 217 -5.71 37.75 -24.47
CA SER A 217 -5.33 38.94 -23.70
C SER A 217 -4.67 39.99 -24.61
N PRO A 218 -4.87 41.30 -24.39
CA PRO A 218 -4.21 42.37 -25.15
C PRO A 218 -2.88 42.87 -24.53
N SER A 219 -2.39 42.27 -23.44
CA SER A 219 -1.19 42.74 -22.73
C SER A 219 0.12 42.16 -23.28
N LYS A 220 1.16 43.00 -23.39
CA LYS A 220 2.52 42.60 -23.81
C LYS A 220 3.28 41.87 -22.68
N ALA A 221 2.89 40.63 -22.38
CA ALA A 221 3.74 39.67 -21.70
C ALA A 221 4.21 38.62 -22.71
N GLY A 222 5.44 38.11 -22.57
CA GLY A 222 5.95 37.06 -23.46
C GLY A 222 5.18 35.76 -23.27
N ALA A 223 4.38 35.37 -24.25
CA ALA A 223 3.61 34.13 -24.20
C ALA A 223 4.55 32.92 -24.28
N SER A 224 4.70 32.21 -23.15
CA SER A 224 5.37 30.92 -23.10
C SER A 224 4.39 29.85 -23.57
N THR A 225 4.65 29.26 -24.74
CA THR A 225 3.77 28.27 -25.37
C THR A 225 3.90 26.90 -24.70
N THR A 226 3.21 26.67 -23.59
CA THR A 226 3.21 25.39 -22.87
C THR A 226 2.37 24.34 -23.60
N SER A 227 2.96 23.71 -24.62
CA SER A 227 2.36 22.52 -25.25
C SER A 227 2.16 21.43 -24.20
N LEU A 228 0.94 20.90 -24.09
CA LEU A 228 0.59 19.90 -23.08
C LEU A 228 1.21 18.51 -23.32
N ILE A 229 1.84 18.29 -24.47
CA ILE A 229 2.50 17.03 -24.82
C ILE A 229 3.82 17.35 -25.52
N ASN A 230 4.94 17.08 -24.85
CA ASN A 230 6.29 17.24 -25.37
C ASN A 230 7.02 15.90 -25.31
N LEU A 231 6.96 15.17 -26.43
CA LEU A 231 7.72 13.95 -26.64
C LEU A 231 8.98 14.30 -27.43
N PHE A 232 10.14 13.98 -26.86
CA PHE A 232 11.47 14.04 -27.44
C PHE A 232 12.12 12.65 -27.32
N PRO A 233 13.17 12.32 -28.10
CA PRO A 233 13.83 11.01 -28.01
C PRO A 233 14.32 10.67 -26.58
N ASP A 234 14.84 11.67 -25.87
CA ASP A 234 15.39 11.50 -24.52
C ASP A 234 14.41 11.90 -23.39
N ASN A 235 13.22 12.43 -23.68
CA ASN A 235 12.36 13.05 -22.65
C ASN A 235 10.87 13.01 -23.03
N TYR A 236 10.00 12.55 -22.13
CA TYR A 236 8.57 12.39 -22.37
C TYR A 236 7.73 13.18 -21.35
N PHE A 237 7.18 14.33 -21.74
CA PHE A 237 6.42 15.21 -20.84
C PHE A 237 4.95 15.35 -21.28
N ILE A 238 4.02 15.23 -20.34
CA ILE A 238 2.57 15.36 -20.54
C ILE A 238 1.95 16.17 -19.40
N GLY A 239 1.22 17.24 -19.71
CA GLY A 239 0.59 18.18 -18.77
C GLY A 239 1.20 19.58 -18.81
N ASP A 240 0.44 20.60 -18.37
CA ASP A 240 0.93 21.99 -18.37
C ASP A 240 2.21 22.11 -17.55
N SER A 241 3.19 22.80 -18.13
CA SER A 241 4.47 23.14 -17.54
C SER A 241 5.26 21.92 -17.01
N ALA A 242 4.93 20.70 -17.47
CA ALA A 242 5.67 19.49 -17.12
C ALA A 242 7.08 19.55 -17.74
N GLY A 243 8.12 19.40 -16.92
CA GLY A 243 9.53 19.47 -17.34
C GLY A 243 10.00 20.82 -17.92
N ILE A 244 9.23 21.90 -17.83
CA ILE A 244 9.45 23.16 -18.57
C ILE A 244 10.85 23.80 -18.43
N SER A 245 11.57 23.53 -17.32
CA SER A 245 12.90 24.12 -17.08
C SER A 245 14.10 23.22 -17.44
N THR A 246 13.89 21.99 -17.93
CA THR A 246 14.95 20.96 -17.89
C THR A 246 15.83 20.87 -19.14
N SER A 247 17.13 20.71 -18.89
CA SER A 247 18.13 20.18 -19.83
C SER A 247 18.63 18.78 -19.43
N GLY A 248 18.06 18.17 -18.39
CA GLY A 248 18.34 16.79 -18.00
C GLY A 248 17.71 15.76 -18.94
N LEU A 249 18.37 14.62 -19.11
CA LEU A 249 17.98 13.57 -20.06
C LEU A 249 17.27 12.39 -19.39
N TYR A 250 16.58 11.59 -20.20
CA TYR A 250 15.91 10.33 -19.83
C TYR A 250 14.78 10.49 -18.80
N ASN A 251 14.10 11.64 -18.79
CA ASN A 251 13.01 11.91 -17.85
C ASN A 251 11.62 11.63 -18.44
N ASN A 252 10.68 11.20 -17.60
CA ASN A 252 9.27 10.99 -17.94
C ASN A 252 8.37 11.70 -16.92
N PHE A 253 7.68 12.77 -17.33
CA PHE A 253 6.89 13.63 -16.43
C PHE A 253 5.43 13.74 -16.89
N ILE A 254 4.50 13.19 -16.10
CA ILE A 254 3.07 13.11 -16.45
C ILE A 254 2.23 13.76 -15.35
N GLY A 255 1.81 15.00 -15.57
CA GLY A 255 0.92 15.74 -14.66
C GLY A 255 1.20 17.24 -14.65
N TYR A 256 0.20 18.02 -14.20
CA TYR A 256 0.32 19.47 -14.03
C TYR A 256 1.54 19.83 -13.18
N LYS A 257 2.50 20.54 -13.77
CA LYS A 257 3.78 20.94 -13.16
C LYS A 257 4.62 19.79 -12.58
N ALA A 258 4.48 18.58 -13.12
CA ALA A 258 5.39 17.47 -12.82
C ALA A 258 6.83 17.84 -13.23
N GLY A 259 7.79 17.77 -12.31
CA GLY A 259 9.19 18.11 -12.55
C GLY A 259 9.47 19.53 -13.04
N ALA A 260 8.55 20.49 -12.85
CA ALA A 260 8.62 21.78 -13.56
C ALA A 260 9.89 22.62 -13.31
N LYS A 261 10.55 22.48 -12.15
CA LYS A 261 11.85 23.15 -11.86
C LYS A 261 13.09 22.27 -12.08
N ASN A 262 12.93 21.07 -12.62
CA ASN A 262 14.07 20.25 -13.01
C ASN A 262 14.93 21.06 -13.98
N THR A 263 16.21 21.24 -13.67
CA THR A 263 17.19 21.89 -14.55
C THR A 263 18.16 20.86 -15.10
N THR A 264 18.82 20.07 -14.24
CA THR A 264 19.86 19.10 -14.64
C THR A 264 19.58 17.66 -14.20
N GLY A 265 18.47 17.42 -13.49
CA GLY A 265 18.09 16.11 -12.99
C GLY A 265 17.71 15.13 -14.11
N GLN A 266 18.32 13.96 -14.12
CA GLN A 266 18.22 12.97 -15.21
C GLN A 266 17.63 11.62 -14.75
N LYS A 267 17.10 10.82 -15.68
CA LYS A 267 16.53 9.48 -15.43
C LYS A 267 15.36 9.44 -14.43
N ASN A 268 14.62 10.54 -14.24
CA ASN A 268 13.52 10.60 -13.28
C ASN A 268 12.17 10.27 -13.93
N THR A 269 11.29 9.59 -13.21
CA THR A 269 9.89 9.37 -13.62
C THR A 269 8.94 9.98 -12.58
N PHE A 270 8.21 11.04 -12.95
CA PHE A 270 7.26 11.72 -12.06
C PHE A 270 5.85 11.65 -12.64
N MET A 271 4.88 11.13 -11.89
CA MET A 271 3.47 11.09 -12.29
C MET A 271 2.58 11.67 -11.20
N GLY A 272 1.86 12.75 -11.51
CA GLY A 272 0.92 13.40 -10.60
C GLY A 272 1.02 14.92 -10.56
N TYR A 273 -0.02 15.54 -10.01
CA TYR A 273 -0.09 17.00 -9.76
C TYR A 273 1.08 17.45 -8.87
N TYR A 274 1.98 18.29 -9.38
CA TYR A 274 3.22 18.76 -8.72
C TYR A 274 4.18 17.64 -8.26
N ALA A 275 4.13 16.44 -8.85
CA ALA A 275 5.09 15.37 -8.57
C ALA A 275 6.53 15.83 -8.91
N GLY A 276 7.46 15.74 -7.96
CA GLY A 276 8.84 16.18 -8.11
C GLY A 276 9.04 17.67 -8.47
N TYR A 277 8.06 18.54 -8.20
CA TYR A 277 8.02 19.92 -8.70
C TYR A 277 9.32 20.74 -8.53
N ASN A 278 9.93 20.71 -7.34
CA ASN A 278 11.15 21.46 -7.05
C ASN A 278 12.45 20.73 -7.42
N ASN A 279 12.42 19.50 -7.96
CA ASN A 279 13.64 18.74 -8.30
C ASN A 279 14.55 19.64 -9.11
N ILE A 280 15.84 19.76 -8.78
CA ILE A 280 16.78 20.64 -9.51
C ILE A 280 17.75 19.74 -10.27
N GLY A 281 18.57 18.99 -9.53
CA GLY A 281 19.59 18.08 -10.04
C GLY A 281 19.45 16.62 -9.59
N GLY A 282 18.38 16.28 -8.84
CA GLY A 282 18.11 14.90 -8.41
C GLY A 282 17.90 13.94 -9.59
N TRP A 283 18.40 12.71 -9.48
CA TRP A 283 18.44 11.72 -10.56
C TRP A 283 17.96 10.33 -10.11
N GLU A 284 17.50 9.51 -11.07
CA GLU A 284 16.98 8.14 -10.83
C GLU A 284 15.84 8.06 -9.77
N ASN A 285 15.02 9.12 -9.65
CA ASN A 285 13.86 9.12 -8.76
C ASN A 285 12.57 8.69 -9.48
N LEU A 286 11.73 7.87 -8.82
CA LEU A 286 10.40 7.48 -9.27
C LEU A 286 9.34 8.00 -8.29
N PHE A 287 8.61 9.07 -8.65
CA PHE A 287 7.59 9.70 -7.82
C PHE A 287 6.18 9.56 -8.43
N LEU A 288 5.31 8.76 -7.82
CA LEU A 288 3.95 8.47 -8.29
C LEU A 288 2.91 8.96 -7.26
N GLY A 289 2.27 10.10 -7.49
CA GLY A 289 1.20 10.62 -6.65
C GLY A 289 1.11 12.15 -6.61
N LEU A 290 -0.03 12.66 -6.16
CA LEU A 290 -0.22 14.10 -5.92
C LEU A 290 0.81 14.60 -4.90
N GLU A 291 1.60 15.60 -5.29
CA GLU A 291 2.67 16.20 -4.49
C GLU A 291 3.75 15.21 -3.99
N SER A 292 3.87 14.03 -4.61
CA SER A 292 4.94 13.06 -4.30
C SER A 292 6.32 13.67 -4.60
N GLY A 293 7.24 13.62 -3.63
CA GLY A 293 8.58 14.21 -3.72
C GLY A 293 8.62 15.72 -4.01
N LYS A 294 7.54 16.48 -3.74
CA LYS A 294 7.36 17.87 -4.23
C LYS A 294 8.53 18.81 -3.93
N LYS A 295 9.18 18.69 -2.77
CA LYS A 295 10.31 19.56 -2.37
C LYS A 295 11.70 19.05 -2.77
N ASN A 296 11.86 17.87 -3.38
CA ASN A 296 13.17 17.30 -3.73
C ASN A 296 14.01 18.36 -4.45
N THR A 297 15.32 18.46 -4.19
CA THR A 297 16.19 19.38 -4.94
C THR A 297 17.39 18.65 -5.52
N SER A 298 18.08 17.84 -4.72
CA SER A 298 19.25 17.04 -5.12
C SER A 298 19.16 15.56 -4.76
N GLY A 299 18.15 15.13 -3.99
CA GLY A 299 17.93 13.73 -3.64
C GLY A 299 17.82 12.80 -4.87
N TYR A 300 18.39 11.61 -4.78
CA TYR A 300 18.53 10.67 -5.90
C TYR A 300 18.20 9.22 -5.51
N ALA A 301 17.92 8.37 -6.50
CA ALA A 301 17.57 6.96 -6.31
C ALA A 301 16.39 6.71 -5.34
N ASN A 302 15.44 7.65 -5.23
CA ASN A 302 14.27 7.52 -4.34
C ASN A 302 13.03 6.99 -5.08
N LEU A 303 12.30 6.08 -4.45
CA LEU A 303 11.01 5.54 -4.88
C LEU A 303 9.89 6.07 -3.96
N PHE A 304 9.05 7.00 -4.40
CA PHE A 304 7.94 7.54 -3.62
C PHE A 304 6.59 7.28 -4.32
N ILE A 305 5.73 6.45 -3.74
CA ILE A 305 4.40 6.10 -4.27
C ILE A 305 3.33 6.49 -3.25
N GLY A 306 2.49 7.47 -3.57
CA GLY A 306 1.38 7.92 -2.73
C GLY A 306 1.20 9.44 -2.71
N ASN A 307 0.02 9.87 -2.27
CA ASN A 307 -0.24 11.30 -2.02
C ASN A 307 0.75 11.82 -0.98
N ARG A 308 1.55 12.84 -1.34
CA ARG A 308 2.56 13.47 -0.47
C ARG A 308 3.60 12.52 0.13
N SER A 309 3.83 11.37 -0.51
CA SER A 309 4.96 10.49 -0.19
C SER A 309 6.27 11.25 -0.41
N GLY A 310 7.14 11.29 0.61
CA GLY A 310 8.41 12.03 0.59
C GLY A 310 8.28 13.55 0.36
N PHE A 311 7.14 14.16 0.71
CA PHE A 311 6.79 15.54 0.32
C PHE A 311 7.88 16.59 0.61
N THR A 312 8.53 16.55 1.78
CA THR A 312 9.58 17.53 2.13
C THR A 312 11.00 17.15 1.76
N ASN A 313 11.25 16.00 1.11
CA ASN A 313 12.61 15.53 0.84
C ASN A 313 13.41 16.64 0.15
N VAL A 314 14.68 16.86 0.52
CA VAL A 314 15.54 17.87 -0.09
C VAL A 314 16.74 17.18 -0.75
N GLY A 315 17.52 16.47 0.06
CA GLY A 315 18.74 15.74 -0.34
C GLY A 315 18.77 14.26 0.08
N GLY A 316 17.71 13.75 0.69
CA GLY A 316 17.61 12.33 1.04
C GLY A 316 17.65 11.44 -0.22
N HIS A 317 18.28 10.28 -0.12
CA HIS A 317 18.58 9.40 -1.25
C HIS A 317 18.41 7.91 -0.88
N ASN A 318 18.20 7.07 -1.90
CA ASN A 318 18.00 5.62 -1.74
C ASN A 318 16.85 5.24 -0.79
N ASN A 319 15.82 6.09 -0.68
CA ASN A 319 14.63 5.80 0.14
C ASN A 319 13.52 5.15 -0.70
N SER A 320 12.71 4.27 -0.10
CA SER A 320 11.51 3.67 -0.71
C SER A 320 10.28 3.89 0.17
N PHE A 321 9.42 4.84 -0.20
CA PHE A 321 8.21 5.22 0.53
C PHE A 321 6.96 4.87 -0.27
N ILE A 322 6.06 4.04 0.29
CA ILE A 322 4.85 3.55 -0.38
C ILE A 322 3.65 3.73 0.56
N GLY A 323 2.91 4.81 0.38
CA GLY A 323 1.74 5.15 1.19
C GLY A 323 1.39 6.63 1.15
N VAL A 324 0.18 6.97 1.55
CA VAL A 324 -0.23 8.37 1.76
C VAL A 324 0.60 8.95 2.91
N ASN A 325 1.16 10.15 2.70
CA ASN A 325 2.08 10.83 3.61
C ASN A 325 3.28 9.98 4.12
N SER A 326 3.63 8.88 3.43
CA SER A 326 4.76 8.02 3.81
C SER A 326 6.07 8.80 3.68
N GLY A 327 6.83 8.91 4.77
CA GLY A 327 8.04 9.75 4.87
C GLY A 327 7.80 11.24 4.62
N TYR A 328 6.60 11.76 4.91
CA TYR A 328 6.19 13.13 4.58
C TYR A 328 7.22 14.21 4.95
N SER A 329 7.78 14.13 6.16
CA SER A 329 8.70 15.12 6.74
C SER A 329 10.19 14.82 6.50
N ASN A 330 10.53 13.80 5.68
CA ASN A 330 11.94 13.53 5.37
C ASN A 330 12.57 14.75 4.69
N SER A 331 13.83 15.06 5.04
CA SER A 331 14.59 16.19 4.49
C SER A 331 15.92 15.71 3.91
N SER A 332 16.66 14.92 4.71
CA SER A 332 17.97 14.39 4.33
C SER A 332 18.22 12.94 4.75
N GLY A 333 17.22 12.22 5.25
CA GLY A 333 17.31 10.81 5.60
C GLY A 333 17.50 9.92 4.36
N TYR A 334 18.20 8.80 4.53
CA TYR A 334 18.66 7.93 3.44
C TYR A 334 18.59 6.43 3.82
N TYR A 335 18.54 5.55 2.82
CA TYR A 335 18.34 4.09 3.00
C TYR A 335 17.11 3.69 3.85
N ASN A 336 16.05 4.51 3.89
CA ASN A 336 14.83 4.17 4.61
C ASN A 336 13.79 3.47 3.71
N VAL A 337 13.06 2.50 4.25
CA VAL A 337 11.95 1.79 3.57
C VAL A 337 10.68 1.96 4.38
N PHE A 338 9.74 2.81 3.93
CA PHE A 338 8.47 3.07 4.60
C PHE A 338 7.30 2.57 3.75
N ILE A 339 6.40 1.76 4.30
CA ILE A 339 5.26 1.16 3.60
C ILE A 339 4.02 1.25 4.48
N GLY A 340 3.02 2.04 4.07
CA GLY A 340 1.78 2.29 4.81
C GLY A 340 1.45 3.78 4.92
N ASP A 341 0.17 4.10 5.12
CA ASP A 341 -0.26 5.47 5.40
C ASP A 341 0.40 6.01 6.69
N GLY A 342 0.92 7.23 6.65
CA GLY A 342 1.63 7.86 7.77
C GLY A 342 2.93 7.17 8.23
N SER A 343 3.40 6.14 7.52
CA SER A 343 4.67 5.44 7.87
C SER A 343 5.85 6.42 7.82
N GLY A 344 6.58 6.55 8.93
CA GLY A 344 7.70 7.49 9.08
C GLY A 344 7.35 8.97 8.91
N TYR A 345 6.08 9.39 9.10
CA TYR A 345 5.57 10.73 8.78
C TYR A 345 6.46 11.89 9.25
N SER A 346 6.99 11.84 10.48
CA SER A 346 7.79 12.91 11.11
C SER A 346 9.32 12.72 10.99
N ASN A 347 9.79 11.60 10.44
CA ASN A 347 11.22 11.33 10.33
C ASN A 347 11.88 12.35 9.37
N ASN A 348 12.85 13.10 9.87
CA ASN A 348 13.47 14.25 9.19
C ASN A 348 14.86 13.95 8.62
N THR A 349 15.69 13.24 9.41
CA THR A 349 17.11 12.99 9.09
C THR A 349 17.56 11.55 9.40
N GLY A 350 16.65 10.67 9.81
CA GLY A 350 16.97 9.28 10.15
C GLY A 350 17.35 8.43 8.94
N TRP A 351 18.07 7.34 9.17
CA TRP A 351 18.59 6.46 8.11
C TRP A 351 18.57 4.98 8.51
N GLU A 352 18.58 4.10 7.50
CA GLU A 352 18.49 2.63 7.65
C GLU A 352 17.25 2.14 8.43
N ASN A 353 16.14 2.88 8.39
CA ASN A 353 14.90 2.47 9.06
C ASN A 353 13.92 1.76 8.10
N VAL A 354 13.32 0.66 8.54
CA VAL A 354 12.31 -0.12 7.81
C VAL A 354 10.98 -0.09 8.57
N TYR A 355 10.02 0.71 8.11
CA TYR A 355 8.70 0.89 8.75
C TYR A 355 7.57 0.37 7.85
N ILE A 356 6.88 -0.69 8.28
CA ILE A 356 5.84 -1.36 7.49
C ILE A 356 4.54 -1.44 8.31
N GLY A 357 3.59 -0.55 8.03
CA GLY A 357 2.30 -0.47 8.70
C GLY A 357 1.74 0.95 8.73
N LEU A 358 0.43 1.07 8.97
CA LEU A 358 -0.24 2.34 9.27
C LEU A 358 0.47 3.00 10.47
N ASN A 359 0.93 4.24 10.31
CA ASN A 359 1.62 5.04 11.33
C ASN A 359 2.84 4.35 12.01
N ALA A 360 3.47 3.36 11.36
CA ALA A 360 4.73 2.79 11.87
C ALA A 360 5.81 3.88 11.90
N GLY A 361 6.39 4.17 13.08
CA GLY A 361 7.38 5.24 13.29
C GLY A 361 6.89 6.67 12.98
N ALA A 362 5.58 6.95 13.04
CA ALA A 362 4.98 8.20 12.53
C ALA A 362 5.45 9.50 13.22
N ASN A 363 5.60 9.50 14.54
CA ASN A 363 5.90 10.69 15.35
C ASN A 363 7.35 10.73 15.85
N GLY A 364 8.21 9.84 15.34
CA GLY A 364 9.63 9.84 15.65
C GLY A 364 10.32 11.13 15.21
N SER A 365 11.00 11.80 16.15
CA SER A 365 11.79 13.01 15.91
C SER A 365 13.23 12.83 16.40
N GLY A 366 14.19 13.44 15.69
CA GLY A 366 15.62 13.33 15.96
C GLY A 366 16.37 12.39 15.01
N ASN A 367 17.58 12.00 15.42
CA ASN A 367 18.46 11.11 14.65
C ASN A 367 18.10 9.64 14.90
N ILE A 368 17.03 9.17 14.25
CA ILE A 368 16.48 7.82 14.42
C ILE A 368 17.13 6.89 13.40
N VAL A 369 17.87 5.88 13.88
CA VAL A 369 18.78 5.05 13.06
C VAL A 369 18.51 3.55 13.21
N GLY A 370 18.50 2.81 12.10
CA GLY A 370 18.61 1.34 12.12
C GLY A 370 17.42 0.60 12.76
N ASN A 371 16.21 1.17 12.71
CA ASN A 371 15.02 0.59 13.34
C ASN A 371 14.15 -0.21 12.36
N VAL A 372 13.63 -1.35 12.79
CA VAL A 372 12.70 -2.20 12.01
C VAL A 372 11.35 -2.25 12.73
N PHE A 373 10.36 -1.48 12.26
CA PHE A 373 9.00 -1.46 12.83
C PHE A 373 8.00 -2.08 11.86
N MET A 374 7.32 -3.15 12.25
CA MET A 374 6.42 -3.92 11.38
C MET A 374 5.08 -4.18 12.09
N GLY A 375 4.04 -3.44 11.72
CA GLY A 375 2.72 -3.48 12.32
C GLY A 375 2.11 -2.10 12.49
N SER A 376 0.77 -2.05 12.62
CA SER A 376 0.05 -0.79 12.83
C SER A 376 0.47 -0.12 14.14
N PHE A 377 0.89 1.14 14.05
CA PHE A 377 1.46 1.97 15.12
C PHE A 377 2.72 1.40 15.80
N ALA A 378 3.40 0.41 15.19
CA ALA A 378 4.67 -0.10 15.71
C ALA A 378 5.69 1.04 15.80
N GLY A 379 6.23 1.28 16.99
CA GLY A 379 7.14 2.39 17.26
C GLY A 379 6.60 3.79 16.92
N SER A 380 5.28 4.01 16.82
CA SER A 380 4.70 5.29 16.35
C SER A 380 5.33 6.51 17.03
N ASP A 381 5.38 6.48 18.36
CA ASP A 381 5.80 7.63 19.19
C ASP A 381 7.19 7.36 19.80
N ASN A 382 8.08 6.75 19.02
CA ASN A 382 9.44 6.42 19.43
C ASN A 382 10.42 7.55 19.09
N THR A 383 11.07 8.14 20.11
CA THR A 383 12.11 9.18 19.95
C THR A 383 13.50 8.70 20.41
N SER A 384 13.75 7.40 20.35
CA SER A 384 15.00 6.72 20.71
C SER A 384 16.15 7.01 19.74
N SER A 385 17.38 6.82 20.23
CA SER A 385 18.61 6.85 19.45
C SER A 385 18.83 5.64 18.52
N GLY A 386 17.96 4.62 18.57
CA GLY A 386 17.79 3.65 17.47
C GLY A 386 18.07 2.18 17.77
N TYR A 387 18.33 1.42 16.70
CA TYR A 387 18.61 -0.02 16.69
C TYR A 387 17.50 -0.92 17.29
N ASN A 388 16.24 -0.51 17.15
CA ASN A 388 15.10 -1.24 17.71
C ASN A 388 14.35 -2.08 16.66
N THR A 389 13.97 -3.31 17.00
CA THR A 389 13.16 -4.20 16.15
C THR A 389 11.81 -4.45 16.81
N TYR A 390 10.73 -3.81 16.33
CA TYR A 390 9.37 -3.90 16.87
C TYR A 390 8.41 -4.52 15.86
N ILE A 391 7.94 -5.75 16.12
CA ILE A 391 7.09 -6.51 15.21
C ILE A 391 5.76 -6.83 15.91
N GLY A 392 4.68 -6.20 15.49
CA GLY A 392 3.33 -6.37 16.03
C GLY A 392 2.56 -5.05 16.15
N HIS A 393 1.23 -5.15 16.16
CA HIS A 393 0.35 -4.00 16.42
C HIS A 393 0.68 -3.34 17.77
N HIS A 394 0.96 -2.04 17.77
CA HIS A 394 1.42 -1.26 18.94
C HIS A 394 2.72 -1.79 19.61
N SER A 395 3.52 -2.64 18.94
CA SER A 395 4.80 -3.07 19.50
C SER A 395 5.74 -1.87 19.65
N GLY A 396 6.28 -1.67 20.85
CA GLY A 396 7.13 -0.53 21.21
C GLY A 396 6.51 0.86 20.96
N TRP A 397 5.17 0.97 20.99
CA TRP A 397 4.52 2.28 20.97
C TRP A 397 4.90 3.10 22.22
N ASN A 398 5.19 4.39 22.04
CA ASN A 398 5.63 5.32 23.09
C ASN A 398 6.83 4.80 23.90
N ASN A 399 7.93 4.51 23.21
CA ASN A 399 9.16 3.96 23.78
C ASN A 399 10.35 4.92 23.52
N LEU A 400 11.17 5.14 24.55
CA LEU A 400 12.34 6.02 24.50
C LEU A 400 13.70 5.27 24.50
N GLY A 401 13.69 3.94 24.63
CA GLY A 401 14.89 3.12 24.80
C GLY A 401 15.49 2.61 23.48
N ALA A 402 16.78 2.27 23.48
CA ALA A 402 17.53 1.83 22.29
C ALA A 402 17.92 0.35 22.34
N GLY A 403 18.22 -0.25 21.19
CA GLY A 403 18.67 -1.65 21.10
C GLY A 403 17.62 -2.69 21.53
N ASN A 404 16.33 -2.34 21.49
CA ASN A 404 15.24 -3.19 21.98
C ASN A 404 14.69 -4.11 20.88
N THR A 405 14.38 -5.37 21.21
CA THR A 405 13.71 -6.33 20.32
C THR A 405 12.37 -6.73 20.90
N PHE A 406 11.26 -6.24 20.34
CA PHE A 406 9.90 -6.53 20.79
C PHE A 406 9.09 -7.25 19.69
N LEU A 407 8.50 -8.39 20.02
CA LEU A 407 7.70 -9.21 19.10
C LEU A 407 6.35 -9.57 19.75
N GLY A 408 5.25 -9.05 19.20
CA GLY A 408 3.89 -9.33 19.64
C GLY A 408 3.01 -8.08 19.75
N TYR A 409 1.68 -8.29 19.82
CA TYR A 409 0.72 -7.22 20.09
C TYR A 409 1.08 -6.51 21.40
N ALA A 410 1.26 -5.18 21.33
CA ALA A 410 1.61 -4.32 22.46
C ALA A 410 2.84 -4.81 23.28
N SER A 411 3.76 -5.57 22.67
CA SER A 411 5.01 -5.94 23.33
C SER A 411 5.88 -4.70 23.52
N GLY A 412 6.28 -4.41 24.76
CA GLY A 412 7.07 -3.23 25.13
C GLY A 412 6.35 -1.88 24.98
N GLU A 413 5.01 -1.85 24.89
CA GLU A 413 4.22 -0.61 24.91
C GLU A 413 4.56 0.23 26.15
N GLY A 414 4.94 1.50 25.97
CA GLY A 414 5.32 2.41 27.06
C GLY A 414 6.63 2.07 27.78
N SER A 415 7.38 1.06 27.32
CA SER A 415 8.70 0.71 27.88
C SER A 415 9.71 1.82 27.58
N ASN A 416 10.56 2.20 28.54
CA ASN A 416 11.59 3.22 28.34
C ASN A 416 13.01 2.74 28.65
N GLY A 417 13.17 1.45 28.96
CA GLY A 417 14.49 0.84 29.08
C GLY A 417 15.08 0.43 27.73
N SER A 418 16.39 0.20 27.73
CA SER A 418 17.21 -0.16 26.56
C SER A 418 17.77 -1.59 26.67
N TYR A 419 18.14 -2.17 25.53
CA TYR A 419 18.70 -3.53 25.40
C TYR A 419 17.77 -4.64 25.92
N ASN A 420 16.45 -4.45 25.77
CA ASN A 420 15.42 -5.38 26.23
C ASN A 420 14.92 -6.30 25.11
N SER A 421 14.59 -7.55 25.44
CA SER A 421 14.07 -8.57 24.52
C SER A 421 12.71 -9.11 24.97
N TYR A 422 11.61 -8.59 24.42
CA TYR A 422 10.24 -8.89 24.85
C TYR A 422 9.43 -9.62 23.78
N ILE A 423 9.07 -10.88 24.02
CA ILE A 423 8.38 -11.73 23.03
C ILE A 423 7.06 -12.24 23.61
N GLY A 424 5.94 -11.76 23.10
CA GLY A 424 4.60 -12.16 23.52
C GLY A 424 3.62 -10.99 23.54
N ARG A 425 2.32 -11.30 23.69
CA ARG A 425 1.28 -10.29 23.82
C ARG A 425 1.42 -9.55 25.15
N MET A 426 1.61 -8.23 25.10
CA MET A 426 1.80 -7.36 26.26
C MET A 426 2.93 -7.80 27.22
N ALA A 427 4.04 -8.31 26.67
CA ALA A 427 5.25 -8.55 27.44
C ALA A 427 5.96 -7.22 27.75
N GLY A 428 6.45 -7.03 28.98
CA GLY A 428 7.30 -5.89 29.37
C GLY A 428 6.67 -4.49 29.22
N VAL A 429 5.35 -4.39 29.24
CA VAL A 429 4.60 -3.11 29.15
C VAL A 429 4.99 -2.16 30.27
N LEU A 430 5.24 -0.89 29.94
CA LEU A 430 5.63 0.19 30.85
C LEU A 430 6.92 -0.07 31.67
N ASN A 431 7.76 -1.04 31.28
CA ASN A 431 9.02 -1.30 31.99
C ASN A 431 10.10 -0.25 31.64
N VAL A 432 10.68 0.40 32.63
CA VAL A 432 11.75 1.41 32.46
C VAL A 432 13.17 0.89 32.73
N GLY A 433 13.33 -0.42 32.93
CA GLY A 433 14.62 -1.07 33.22
C GLY A 433 15.29 -1.68 31.99
N ASN A 434 16.59 -1.93 32.11
CA ASN A 434 17.45 -2.34 30.99
C ASN A 434 17.82 -3.83 31.05
N TYR A 435 18.30 -4.38 29.94
CA TYR A 435 18.82 -5.76 29.86
C TYR A 435 17.84 -6.84 30.33
N ASN A 436 16.54 -6.61 30.14
CA ASN A 436 15.48 -7.53 30.52
C ASN A 436 15.08 -8.44 29.35
N THR A 437 15.02 -9.75 29.60
CA THR A 437 14.41 -10.74 28.70
C THR A 437 13.04 -11.15 29.26
N MET A 438 11.97 -10.98 28.49
CA MET A 438 10.59 -11.24 28.93
C MET A 438 9.82 -11.97 27.82
N ILE A 439 9.66 -13.29 27.96
CA ILE A 439 9.12 -14.16 26.90
C ILE A 439 7.87 -14.87 27.41
N GLY A 440 6.70 -14.48 26.87
CA GLY A 440 5.40 -15.07 27.17
C GLY A 440 4.25 -14.06 27.07
N ASN A 441 3.03 -14.57 26.84
CA ASN A 441 1.80 -13.78 27.00
C ASN A 441 1.76 -13.18 28.42
N LEU A 442 1.60 -11.86 28.53
CA LEU A 442 1.60 -11.10 29.79
C LEU A 442 2.87 -11.25 30.67
N SER A 443 3.99 -11.72 30.13
CA SER A 443 5.25 -11.80 30.88
C SER A 443 5.67 -10.41 31.38
N ALA A 444 5.85 -10.26 32.69
CA ALA A 444 6.17 -9.02 33.38
C ALA A 444 5.19 -7.83 33.17
N ARG A 445 3.93 -8.07 32.76
CA ARG A 445 2.99 -7.02 32.29
C ARG A 445 2.87 -5.77 33.18
N TYR A 446 2.98 -5.91 34.51
CA TYR A 446 2.89 -4.79 35.46
C TYR A 446 4.23 -4.43 36.13
N CYS A 447 5.33 -5.09 35.75
CA CYS A 447 6.67 -4.86 36.28
C CYS A 447 7.29 -3.61 35.67
N LYS A 448 6.92 -2.44 36.20
CA LYS A 448 7.24 -1.12 35.63
C LYS A 448 8.71 -0.71 35.73
N SER A 449 9.52 -1.36 36.57
CA SER A 449 10.92 -0.95 36.75
C SER A 449 11.86 -2.11 37.12
N GLY A 450 13.15 -1.83 36.96
CA GLY A 450 14.24 -2.72 37.34
C GLY A 450 14.74 -3.62 36.20
N SER A 451 15.97 -4.09 36.33
CA SER A 451 16.87 -4.44 35.21
C SER A 451 17.51 -5.82 35.37
N ASN A 452 18.07 -6.36 34.29
CA ASN A 452 18.79 -7.65 34.26
C ASN A 452 17.90 -8.88 34.61
N ASN A 453 16.60 -8.82 34.30
CA ASN A 453 15.66 -9.90 34.60
C ASN A 453 15.52 -10.89 33.42
N THR A 454 15.28 -12.16 33.72
CA THR A 454 14.96 -13.21 32.73
C THR A 454 13.64 -13.89 33.10
N PHE A 455 12.53 -13.42 32.52
CA PHE A 455 11.20 -13.98 32.74
C PHE A 455 10.77 -14.78 31.51
N LEU A 456 10.47 -16.07 31.68
CA LEU A 456 10.09 -16.99 30.61
C LEU A 456 8.85 -17.79 31.01
N GLY A 457 7.70 -17.45 30.46
CA GLY A 457 6.45 -18.14 30.69
C GLY A 457 5.23 -17.24 30.52
N ASN A 458 4.09 -17.85 30.17
CA ASN A 458 2.80 -17.16 30.18
C ASN A 458 2.50 -16.69 31.63
N SER A 459 2.25 -15.38 31.77
CA SER A 459 2.11 -14.64 33.03
C SER A 459 3.28 -14.77 34.02
N SER A 460 4.49 -15.13 33.58
CA SER A 460 5.69 -15.10 34.44
C SER A 460 5.95 -13.67 34.93
N GLY A 461 6.07 -13.48 36.24
CA GLY A 461 6.27 -12.18 36.89
C GLY A 461 5.17 -11.14 36.61
N GLN A 462 3.97 -11.55 36.17
CA GLN A 462 2.96 -10.63 35.60
C GLN A 462 2.63 -9.44 36.52
N ASN A 463 2.46 -9.71 37.81
CA ASN A 463 1.86 -8.81 38.79
C ASN A 463 2.87 -8.05 39.66
N LEU A 464 4.17 -8.36 39.53
CA LEU A 464 5.26 -7.67 40.21
C LEU A 464 5.22 -6.17 39.90
N LYS A 465 5.55 -5.30 40.87
CA LYS A 465 5.71 -3.86 40.57
C LYS A 465 7.14 -3.53 40.10
N SER A 466 8.13 -4.24 40.63
CA SER A 466 9.54 -4.08 40.28
C SER A 466 10.31 -5.38 40.50
N ALA A 467 11.33 -5.61 39.69
CA ALA A 467 12.23 -6.76 39.82
C ALA A 467 13.62 -6.40 39.30
N SER A 468 14.69 -6.94 39.87
CA SER A 468 16.05 -6.77 39.32
C SER A 468 16.91 -7.99 39.57
N SER A 469 17.72 -8.36 38.57
CA SER A 469 18.59 -9.54 38.62
C SER A 469 17.85 -10.84 38.98
N SER A 470 16.58 -10.97 38.57
CA SER A 470 15.72 -12.12 38.90
C SER A 470 15.40 -13.00 37.69
N VAL A 471 15.31 -14.30 37.93
CA VAL A 471 15.05 -15.35 36.93
C VAL A 471 13.72 -16.03 37.28
N LEU A 472 12.71 -15.89 36.43
CA LEU A 472 11.36 -16.43 36.66
C LEU A 472 10.93 -17.28 35.47
N ILE A 473 11.07 -18.60 35.58
CA ILE A 473 10.86 -19.55 34.47
C ILE A 473 9.68 -20.46 34.79
N GLY A 474 8.54 -20.25 34.14
CA GLY A 474 7.33 -21.06 34.31
C GLY A 474 6.03 -20.28 34.12
N HIS A 475 4.93 -21.02 33.94
CA HIS A 475 3.59 -20.43 33.92
C HIS A 475 3.25 -19.86 35.30
N PHE A 476 2.90 -18.58 35.37
CA PHE A 476 2.69 -17.82 36.61
C PHE A 476 3.87 -17.84 37.62
N ALA A 477 5.10 -18.20 37.21
CA ALA A 477 6.26 -18.14 38.10
C ALA A 477 6.46 -16.71 38.64
N GLY A 478 6.54 -16.55 39.96
CA GLY A 478 6.66 -15.24 40.62
C GLY A 478 5.51 -14.25 40.34
N SER A 479 4.30 -14.73 40.02
CA SER A 479 3.14 -13.88 39.71
C SER A 479 2.41 -13.33 40.96
N SER A 480 3.17 -12.96 41.99
CA SER A 480 2.68 -12.63 43.33
C SER A 480 1.85 -11.35 43.40
N LYS A 481 1.14 -11.16 44.52
CA LYS A 481 0.22 -10.03 44.71
C LYS A 481 0.90 -8.68 44.42
N PRO A 482 0.15 -7.66 43.95
CA PRO A 482 0.67 -6.31 43.78
C PRO A 482 1.41 -5.81 45.03
N ASP A 483 2.40 -4.94 44.82
CA ASP A 483 3.35 -4.43 45.84
C ASP A 483 4.51 -5.39 46.20
N SER A 484 4.56 -6.57 45.59
CA SER A 484 5.76 -7.39 45.54
C SER A 484 6.90 -6.72 44.75
N VAL A 485 8.08 -6.70 45.36
CA VAL A 485 9.39 -6.47 44.72
C VAL A 485 10.10 -7.82 44.69
N SER A 486 10.67 -8.18 43.54
CA SER A 486 11.34 -9.46 43.32
C SER A 486 12.76 -9.24 42.80
N THR A 487 13.70 -8.99 43.71
CA THR A 487 15.12 -8.74 43.39
C THR A 487 15.99 -9.93 43.80
N GLY A 488 16.86 -10.40 42.91
CA GLY A 488 17.76 -11.54 43.17
C GLY A 488 17.04 -12.89 43.33
N ASN A 489 15.79 -13.01 42.87
CA ASN A 489 14.97 -14.21 43.03
C ASN A 489 15.16 -15.18 41.85
N VAL A 490 15.21 -16.48 42.12
CA VAL A 490 15.32 -17.55 41.11
C VAL A 490 14.17 -18.54 41.32
N PHE A 491 13.10 -18.40 40.54
CA PHE A 491 11.92 -19.26 40.61
C PHE A 491 11.78 -20.07 39.31
N ILE A 492 11.74 -21.40 39.41
CA ILE A 492 11.75 -22.30 38.24
C ILE A 492 10.69 -23.41 38.40
N GLY A 493 9.71 -23.40 37.49
CA GLY A 493 8.63 -24.38 37.33
C GLY A 493 7.22 -23.75 37.38
N TYR A 494 6.17 -24.57 37.18
CA TYR A 494 4.78 -24.10 37.19
C TYR A 494 4.42 -23.50 38.55
N MET A 495 3.97 -22.23 38.58
CA MET A 495 3.63 -21.49 39.81
C MET A 495 4.75 -21.41 40.87
N ALA A 496 6.01 -21.64 40.50
CA ALA A 496 7.15 -21.49 41.40
C ALA A 496 7.18 -20.06 42.00
N GLY A 497 7.17 -19.97 43.33
CA GLY A 497 7.11 -18.68 44.05
C GLY A 497 5.87 -17.84 43.75
N TYR A 498 4.73 -18.45 43.37
CA TYR A 498 3.52 -17.75 42.92
C TYR A 498 3.04 -16.63 43.85
N ASP A 499 3.10 -16.84 45.16
CA ASP A 499 2.73 -15.86 46.20
C ASP A 499 3.92 -15.55 47.13
N ALA A 500 5.15 -15.77 46.66
CA ALA A 500 6.37 -15.55 47.44
C ALA A 500 6.61 -14.05 47.68
N TYR A 501 6.99 -13.73 48.93
CA TYR A 501 7.36 -12.39 49.38
C TYR A 501 8.83 -12.35 49.75
N GLY A 502 9.57 -11.42 49.16
CA GLY A 502 10.96 -11.13 49.51
C GLY A 502 11.89 -11.06 48.31
N ASN A 503 13.16 -10.84 48.62
CA ASN A 503 14.29 -10.80 47.70
C ASN A 503 15.26 -11.95 48.02
N ASN A 504 16.14 -12.27 47.09
CA ASN A 504 17.22 -13.24 47.26
C ASN A 504 16.73 -14.68 47.58
N GLN A 505 15.58 -15.09 47.05
CA GLN A 505 14.97 -16.41 47.27
C GLN A 505 15.14 -17.36 46.09
N LEU A 506 15.30 -18.65 46.38
CA LEU A 506 15.30 -19.76 45.42
C LEU A 506 14.02 -20.59 45.62
N TYR A 507 13.32 -20.91 44.52
CA TYR A 507 12.26 -21.91 44.46
C TYR A 507 12.43 -22.74 43.18
N ILE A 508 12.65 -24.05 43.32
CA ILE A 508 12.55 -24.99 42.19
C ILE A 508 11.42 -25.94 42.54
N GLU A 509 10.28 -25.79 41.85
CA GLU A 509 8.99 -26.35 42.26
C GLU A 509 7.99 -26.29 41.08
N ASN A 510 7.07 -27.25 40.99
CA ASN A 510 6.06 -27.31 39.91
C ASN A 510 4.62 -27.17 40.44
N SER A 511 4.46 -26.40 41.52
CA SER A 511 3.21 -26.05 42.17
C SER A 511 3.36 -24.68 42.88
N SER A 512 2.29 -24.19 43.50
CA SER A 512 2.32 -22.96 44.30
C SER A 512 2.77 -23.19 45.76
N ALA A 513 3.70 -24.12 45.99
CA ALA A 513 4.18 -24.46 47.33
C ALA A 513 5.02 -23.32 47.95
N ASP A 514 5.02 -23.26 49.28
CA ASP A 514 5.75 -22.25 50.07
C ASP A 514 7.16 -22.73 50.45
N SER A 515 7.90 -21.91 51.22
CA SER A 515 9.26 -22.24 51.67
C SER A 515 9.36 -23.51 52.53
N THR A 516 8.26 -23.97 53.12
CA THR A 516 8.20 -25.20 53.94
C THR A 516 7.91 -26.46 53.12
N SER A 517 7.45 -26.30 51.88
CA SER A 517 6.85 -27.37 51.08
C SER A 517 7.40 -27.49 49.65
N ALA A 518 8.00 -26.44 49.08
CA ALA A 518 8.64 -26.45 47.77
C ALA A 518 9.85 -27.41 47.74
N LEU A 519 9.96 -28.24 46.69
CA LEU A 519 10.96 -29.30 46.53
C LEU A 519 12.38 -28.86 46.87
N ILE A 520 12.79 -27.71 46.33
CA ILE A 520 14.01 -26.99 46.73
C ILE A 520 13.63 -25.55 47.04
N TRP A 521 13.90 -25.11 48.27
CA TRP A 521 13.81 -23.72 48.70
C TRP A 521 15.18 -23.18 49.12
N GLY A 522 15.41 -21.88 48.96
CA GLY A 522 16.62 -21.23 49.49
C GLY A 522 16.47 -19.75 49.74
N ASP A 523 17.40 -19.23 50.52
CA ASP A 523 17.54 -17.82 50.91
C ASP A 523 19.03 -17.48 50.79
N PHE A 524 19.39 -16.83 49.67
CA PHE A 524 20.75 -16.44 49.33
C PHE A 524 21.29 -15.32 50.23
N LEU A 525 20.42 -14.54 50.91
CA LEU A 525 20.85 -13.50 51.84
C LEU A 525 21.43 -14.11 53.12
N ASN A 526 20.83 -15.20 53.62
CA ASN A 526 21.30 -15.90 54.81
C ASN A 526 22.08 -17.20 54.49
N ASN A 527 22.42 -17.46 53.22
CA ASN A 527 23.08 -18.68 52.74
C ASN A 527 22.37 -19.99 53.18
N LYS A 528 21.03 -20.02 53.14
CA LYS A 528 20.21 -21.18 53.50
C LYS A 528 19.74 -21.93 52.26
N LEU A 529 19.77 -23.25 52.34
CA LEU A 529 19.18 -24.17 51.36
C LEU A 529 18.37 -25.22 52.13
N ALA A 530 17.14 -25.48 51.69
CA ALA A 530 16.27 -26.52 52.21
C ALA A 530 15.86 -27.47 51.06
N LEU A 531 15.91 -28.77 51.36
CA LEU A 531 15.47 -29.83 50.46
C LEU A 531 14.27 -30.50 51.13
N ASN A 532 13.06 -30.09 50.77
CA ASN A 532 11.82 -30.59 51.41
C ASN A 532 11.42 -32.00 50.91
N ALA A 533 12.34 -32.67 50.20
CA ALA A 533 12.23 -34.01 49.62
C ALA A 533 12.81 -35.10 50.55
N ASN A 534 13.00 -36.32 50.03
CA ASN A 534 13.98 -37.28 50.55
C ASN A 534 15.22 -37.21 49.64
N VAL A 535 16.41 -37.08 50.22
CA VAL A 535 17.66 -36.84 49.50
C VAL A 535 18.43 -38.15 49.35
N GLY A 536 18.51 -38.65 48.11
CA GLY A 536 19.32 -39.81 47.75
C GLY A 536 20.69 -39.42 47.22
N ILE A 537 21.75 -39.96 47.83
CA ILE A 537 23.12 -39.91 47.31
C ILE A 537 23.50 -41.35 46.94
N GLY A 538 23.79 -41.62 45.67
CA GLY A 538 24.00 -42.98 45.18
C GLY A 538 22.71 -43.82 45.01
N THR A 539 21.53 -43.27 45.31
CA THR A 539 20.22 -43.94 45.14
C THR A 539 19.17 -43.00 44.56
N THR A 540 18.23 -43.54 43.78
CA THR A 540 17.02 -42.85 43.31
C THR A 540 15.78 -43.19 44.15
N ALA A 541 15.90 -44.08 45.14
CA ALA A 541 14.81 -44.52 46.02
C ALA A 541 15.16 -44.32 47.52
N PRO A 542 15.34 -43.08 47.99
CA PRO A 542 15.68 -42.78 49.39
C PRO A 542 14.47 -42.99 50.33
N ASP A 543 14.54 -44.04 51.15
CA ASP A 543 13.55 -44.39 52.18
C ASP A 543 13.64 -43.51 53.45
N LYS A 544 14.80 -42.88 53.67
CA LYS A 544 15.06 -41.90 54.74
C LYS A 544 15.21 -40.49 54.16
N LYS A 545 15.10 -39.47 55.01
CA LYS A 545 15.22 -38.04 54.61
C LYS A 545 16.57 -37.70 53.99
N LEU A 546 17.64 -38.34 54.45
CA LEU A 546 18.92 -38.44 53.77
C LEU A 546 19.29 -39.93 53.73
N HIS A 547 19.57 -40.45 52.54
CA HIS A 547 20.02 -41.83 52.31
C HIS A 547 21.28 -41.78 51.45
N VAL A 548 22.39 -42.35 51.94
CA VAL A 548 23.68 -42.39 51.26
C VAL A 548 24.07 -43.83 50.98
N VAL A 549 24.17 -44.20 49.71
CA VAL A 549 24.74 -45.48 49.25
C VAL A 549 26.21 -45.25 48.91
N GLY A 550 27.06 -45.33 49.92
CA GLY A 550 28.50 -45.04 49.84
C GLY A 550 29.01 -44.36 51.10
N ASP A 551 30.26 -43.86 51.06
CA ASP A 551 30.90 -43.22 52.20
C ASP A 551 30.33 -41.83 52.50
N ALA A 552 30.08 -41.54 53.78
CA ALA A 552 29.75 -40.21 54.26
C ALA A 552 30.91 -39.67 55.13
N ARG A 553 31.55 -38.57 54.68
CA ARG A 553 32.60 -37.89 55.45
C ARG A 553 32.09 -36.56 55.99
N ILE A 554 32.08 -36.43 57.31
CA ILE A 554 31.70 -35.20 58.02
C ILE A 554 32.95 -34.70 58.78
N THR A 555 33.24 -33.41 58.70
CA THR A 555 34.44 -32.78 59.31
C THR A 555 34.11 -31.75 60.39
N GLY A 556 32.84 -31.66 60.78
CA GLY A 556 32.35 -30.91 61.94
C GLY A 556 31.47 -31.83 62.80
N ASP A 557 30.75 -31.25 63.76
CA ASP A 557 29.96 -32.00 64.72
C ASP A 557 28.65 -32.56 64.13
N ILE A 558 28.20 -33.70 64.66
CA ILE A 558 26.90 -34.31 64.35
C ILE A 558 25.98 -34.09 65.56
N TYR A 559 25.07 -33.12 65.46
CA TYR A 559 24.08 -32.86 66.52
C TYR A 559 22.88 -33.79 66.38
N TYR A 560 22.59 -34.56 67.44
CA TYR A 560 21.29 -35.17 67.69
C TYR A 560 20.56 -34.34 68.76
N GLY A 561 19.22 -34.22 68.68
CA GLY A 561 18.50 -33.32 69.60
C GLY A 561 16.98 -33.26 69.43
N SER A 562 16.36 -32.50 70.34
CA SER A 562 14.91 -32.49 70.57
C SER A 562 14.10 -31.78 69.48
N SER A 563 13.29 -32.55 68.76
CA SER A 563 12.00 -32.08 68.25
C SER A 563 10.90 -32.50 69.24
N PRO A 564 9.91 -31.65 69.58
CA PRO A 564 8.92 -31.91 70.63
C PRO A 564 7.93 -33.07 70.36
N SER A 565 8.10 -33.80 69.24
CA SER A 565 7.28 -34.97 68.88
C SER A 565 8.12 -36.20 68.45
N ALA A 566 9.41 -36.22 68.74
CA ALA A 566 10.29 -37.38 68.49
C ALA A 566 10.41 -38.28 69.71
N THR A 567 10.68 -39.58 69.52
CA THR A 567 11.11 -40.46 70.61
C THR A 567 12.51 -40.03 71.06
N VAL A 568 12.56 -39.31 72.19
CA VAL A 568 13.80 -38.80 72.77
C VAL A 568 14.56 -39.95 73.42
N TYR A 569 15.74 -40.29 72.89
CA TYR A 569 16.75 -40.97 73.68
C TYR A 569 17.27 -39.99 74.73
N ALA A 570 16.96 -40.26 76.00
CA ALA A 570 17.44 -39.46 77.12
C ALA A 570 18.89 -39.84 77.46
N LYS A 571 19.68 -38.89 77.94
CA LYS A 571 21.01 -39.20 78.49
C LYS A 571 20.81 -40.05 79.77
N PRO A 572 21.57 -41.14 79.96
CA PRO A 572 21.33 -42.09 81.05
C PRO A 572 21.70 -41.61 82.45
N ASP A 573 21.76 -40.29 82.71
CA ASP A 573 21.99 -39.72 84.04
C ASP A 573 20.99 -40.22 85.11
N PHE A 574 19.86 -40.79 84.68
CA PHE A 574 18.90 -41.48 85.55
C PHE A 574 19.53 -42.62 86.35
N VAL A 575 20.60 -43.26 85.89
CA VAL A 575 21.26 -44.36 86.65
C VAL A 575 21.89 -43.86 87.96
N PHE A 576 22.12 -42.55 88.09
CA PHE A 576 22.65 -41.92 89.30
C PHE A 576 21.55 -41.44 90.27
N TYR A 577 20.27 -41.66 89.98
CA TYR A 577 19.18 -41.21 90.83
C TYR A 577 18.89 -42.23 91.95
N ASN A 578 18.34 -41.77 93.08
CA ASN A 578 18.11 -42.60 94.27
C ASN A 578 16.99 -43.66 94.08
N ASP A 579 16.19 -43.51 93.04
CA ASP A 579 15.11 -44.39 92.59
C ASP A 579 15.52 -45.30 91.42
N TYR A 580 16.79 -45.27 90.99
CA TYR A 580 17.34 -46.29 90.10
C TYR A 580 17.53 -47.61 90.86
N GLU A 581 16.59 -48.54 90.69
CA GLU A 581 16.78 -49.92 91.13
C GLU A 581 17.97 -50.52 90.37
N LYS A 582 19.00 -50.94 91.12
CA LYS A 582 20.25 -51.47 90.55
C LYS A 582 20.02 -52.92 90.08
N ASP A 583 19.37 -53.05 88.92
CA ASP A 583 18.73 -54.27 88.40
C ASP A 583 19.57 -55.57 88.43
N LEU A 584 20.90 -55.49 88.44
CA LEU A 584 21.78 -56.66 88.36
C LEU A 584 22.99 -56.57 89.30
N THR A 585 23.23 -57.63 90.08
CA THR A 585 24.51 -57.87 90.74
C THR A 585 25.57 -58.37 89.76
N ILE A 586 26.85 -58.33 90.16
CA ILE A 586 27.97 -58.81 89.32
C ILE A 586 27.77 -60.28 88.87
N SER A 587 27.21 -61.13 89.74
CA SER A 587 26.90 -62.54 89.42
C SER A 587 25.78 -62.68 88.38
N GLU A 588 24.78 -61.80 88.41
CA GLU A 588 23.68 -61.79 87.43
C GLU A 588 24.13 -61.21 86.09
N ILE A 589 25.05 -60.23 86.09
CA ILE A 589 25.72 -59.74 84.88
C ILE A 589 26.60 -60.85 84.27
N GLU A 590 27.40 -61.56 85.08
CA GLU A 590 28.21 -62.69 84.62
C GLU A 590 27.33 -63.79 83.99
N LYS A 591 26.20 -64.13 84.64
CA LYS A 591 25.22 -65.06 84.08
C LYS A 591 24.62 -64.54 82.77
N PHE A 592 24.18 -63.28 82.72
CA PHE A 592 23.60 -62.68 81.52
C PHE A 592 24.59 -62.71 80.35
N VAL A 593 25.84 -62.29 80.57
CA VAL A 593 26.89 -62.30 79.53
C VAL A 593 27.20 -63.74 79.08
N ASN A 594 27.19 -64.71 79.99
CA ASN A 594 27.36 -66.12 79.65
C ASN A 594 26.17 -66.69 78.85
N ASP A 595 24.93 -66.35 79.19
CA ASP A 595 23.71 -66.85 78.52
C ASP A 595 23.42 -66.13 77.18
N LYS A 596 23.70 -64.82 77.09
CA LYS A 596 23.28 -63.93 76.00
C LYS A 596 24.40 -63.46 75.06
N LYS A 597 25.66 -63.50 75.50
CA LYS A 597 26.85 -63.04 74.74
C LYS A 597 26.88 -61.54 74.39
N HIS A 598 26.09 -60.71 75.08
CA HIS A 598 26.20 -59.25 75.07
C HIS A 598 26.01 -58.70 76.50
N LEU A 599 26.28 -57.40 76.71
CA LEU A 599 25.98 -56.72 77.99
C LEU A 599 24.48 -56.45 78.13
N PRO A 600 23.93 -56.42 79.36
CA PRO A 600 22.50 -56.18 79.61
C PRO A 600 21.94 -54.92 78.95
N TRP A 601 22.71 -53.82 79.00
CA TRP A 601 22.31 -52.50 78.51
C TRP A 601 22.62 -52.24 77.02
N LEU A 602 23.10 -53.26 76.27
CA LEU A 602 23.40 -53.15 74.84
C LEU A 602 22.44 -54.02 74.02
N THR A 603 21.92 -53.50 72.90
CA THR A 603 21.16 -54.26 71.91
C THR A 603 22.02 -55.40 71.34
N SER A 604 21.42 -56.58 71.12
CA SER A 604 22.14 -57.74 70.58
C SER A 604 22.44 -57.56 69.09
N ALA A 605 23.61 -58.03 68.63
CA ALA A 605 23.97 -57.98 67.21
C ALA A 605 23.03 -58.79 66.30
N SER A 606 22.26 -59.74 66.85
CA SER A 606 21.21 -60.49 66.15
C SER A 606 19.90 -59.71 65.96
N ASP A 607 19.73 -58.58 66.64
CA ASP A 607 18.56 -57.71 66.53
C ASP A 607 18.77 -56.48 65.64
N GLU A 608 20.03 -56.19 65.28
CA GLU A 608 20.44 -55.15 64.32
C GLU A 608 20.19 -55.55 62.85
N LYS A 609 18.93 -55.83 62.51
CA LYS A 609 18.54 -56.45 61.24
C LYS A 609 18.52 -55.49 60.04
N ASP A 610 18.14 -54.23 60.26
CA ASP A 610 17.95 -53.21 59.21
C ASP A 610 19.04 -52.11 59.21
N GLY A 611 20.19 -52.40 59.84
CA GLY A 611 21.30 -51.46 60.01
C GLY A 611 21.33 -50.78 61.38
N ILE A 612 22.55 -50.49 61.85
CA ILE A 612 22.81 -50.03 63.23
C ILE A 612 22.36 -48.58 63.42
N ASN A 613 21.49 -48.34 64.41
CA ASN A 613 21.14 -47.00 64.84
C ASN A 613 22.27 -46.40 65.71
N LEU A 614 23.14 -45.60 65.09
CA LEU A 614 24.29 -44.98 65.76
C LEU A 614 23.91 -44.14 66.99
N THR A 615 22.77 -43.45 66.97
CA THR A 615 22.28 -42.70 68.13
C THR A 615 21.97 -43.66 69.29
N ARG A 616 21.15 -44.68 69.07
CA ARG A 616 20.83 -45.70 70.09
C ARG A 616 22.11 -46.31 70.66
N MET A 617 23.01 -46.77 69.79
CA MET A 617 24.27 -47.40 70.19
C MET A 617 25.15 -46.49 71.06
N GLN A 618 25.18 -45.18 70.81
CA GLN A 618 25.89 -44.22 71.67
C GLN A 618 25.25 -44.08 73.06
N PHE A 619 23.92 -44.03 73.15
CA PHE A 619 23.22 -43.96 74.45
C PHE A 619 23.33 -45.27 75.24
N GLU A 620 23.13 -46.43 74.62
CA GLU A 620 23.33 -47.75 75.23
C GLU A 620 24.77 -47.93 75.74
N THR A 621 25.77 -47.51 74.94
CA THR A 621 27.18 -47.54 75.37
C THR A 621 27.43 -46.63 76.57
N LEU A 622 26.80 -45.45 76.62
CA LEU A 622 26.93 -44.53 77.74
C LEU A 622 26.24 -45.09 79.00
N GLU A 623 25.08 -45.72 78.88
CA GLU A 623 24.37 -46.36 79.99
C GLU A 623 25.19 -47.52 80.57
N ALA A 624 25.81 -48.33 79.72
CA ALA A 624 26.73 -49.39 80.15
C ALA A 624 27.98 -48.85 80.87
N VAL A 625 28.51 -47.69 80.44
CA VAL A 625 29.65 -47.02 81.08
C VAL A 625 29.27 -46.38 82.42
N GLU A 626 28.10 -45.73 82.50
CA GLU A 626 27.61 -45.11 83.74
C GLU A 626 27.22 -46.18 84.78
N ASN A 627 26.64 -47.32 84.36
CA ASN A 627 26.45 -48.51 85.22
C ASN A 627 27.76 -49.16 85.66
N LEU A 628 28.78 -49.25 84.79
CA LEU A 628 30.11 -49.74 85.17
C LEU A 628 30.75 -48.84 86.23
N GLN A 629 30.59 -47.51 86.10
CA GLN A 629 31.11 -46.55 87.07
C GLN A 629 30.45 -46.70 88.45
N LEU A 630 29.14 -46.97 88.52
CA LEU A 630 28.45 -47.31 89.77
C LEU A 630 29.01 -48.58 90.43
N GLN A 631 29.28 -49.62 89.63
CA GLN A 631 29.88 -50.86 90.12
C GLN A 631 31.31 -50.64 90.65
N LEU A 632 32.12 -49.81 89.97
CA LEU A 632 33.45 -49.43 90.43
C LEU A 632 33.42 -48.61 91.73
N ILE A 633 32.44 -47.72 91.89
CA ILE A 633 32.22 -46.95 93.12
C ILE A 633 31.91 -47.90 94.29
N ASP A 634 31.01 -48.86 94.11
CA ASP A 634 30.65 -49.82 95.16
C ASP A 634 31.78 -50.80 95.49
N LEU A 635 32.49 -51.31 94.47
CA LEU A 635 33.69 -52.14 94.67
C LEU A 635 34.78 -51.37 95.43
N ASN A 636 34.91 -50.06 95.22
CA ASN A 636 35.84 -49.23 95.99
C ASN A 636 35.37 -49.02 97.44
N LYS A 637 34.06 -48.83 97.71
CA LYS A 637 33.52 -48.80 99.08
C LYS A 637 33.81 -50.13 99.80
N GLU A 638 33.57 -51.26 99.14
CA GLU A 638 33.87 -52.58 99.69
C GLU A 638 35.36 -52.76 99.98
N ASN A 639 36.24 -52.35 99.06
CA ASN A 639 37.70 -52.36 99.28
C ASN A 639 38.14 -51.44 100.43
N GLN A 640 37.46 -50.32 100.68
CA GLN A 640 37.73 -49.46 101.83
C GLN A 640 37.28 -50.13 103.14
N ASN A 641 36.10 -50.73 103.18
CA ASN A 641 35.60 -51.50 104.32
C ASN A 641 36.49 -52.71 104.65
N LEU A 642 36.98 -53.42 103.62
CA LEU A 642 37.95 -54.50 103.77
C LEU A 642 39.29 -53.98 104.32
N LYS A 643 39.80 -52.85 103.84
CA LYS A 643 41.03 -52.23 104.38
C LYS A 643 40.88 -51.83 105.84
N GLN A 644 39.77 -51.20 106.24
CA GLN A 644 39.49 -50.89 107.64
C GLN A 644 39.37 -52.17 108.49
N SER A 645 38.75 -53.23 107.97
CA SER A 645 38.64 -54.52 108.65
C SER A 645 40.02 -55.15 108.87
N ILE A 646 40.91 -55.08 107.88
CA ILE A 646 42.30 -55.54 107.96
C ILE A 646 43.10 -54.70 108.97
N GLU A 647 42.93 -53.38 108.98
CA GLU A 647 43.59 -52.48 109.95
C GLU A 647 43.13 -52.78 111.39
N ILE A 648 41.83 -53.02 111.60
CA ILE A 648 41.29 -53.45 112.90
C ILE A 648 41.89 -54.80 113.32
N GLN A 649 41.97 -55.78 112.41
CA GLN A 649 42.59 -57.09 112.68
C GLN A 649 44.09 -56.97 112.98
N GLN A 650 44.83 -56.12 112.26
CA GLN A 650 46.25 -55.85 112.51
C GLN A 650 46.47 -55.23 113.89
N ASN A 651 45.62 -54.28 114.30
CA ASN A 651 45.66 -53.70 115.64
C ASN A 651 45.30 -54.72 116.75
N GLN A 652 44.35 -55.63 116.49
CA GLN A 652 44.05 -56.74 117.41
C GLN A 652 45.24 -57.70 117.54
N ILE A 653 45.90 -58.04 116.43
CA ILE A 653 47.10 -58.90 116.41
C ILE A 653 48.28 -58.22 117.15
N GLN A 654 48.50 -56.92 116.94
CA GLN A 654 49.49 -56.12 117.69
C GLN A 654 49.26 -56.18 119.20
N ASN A 655 48.03 -55.99 119.65
CA ASN A 655 47.68 -56.08 121.08
C ASN A 655 47.95 -57.49 121.64
N LEU A 656 47.53 -58.54 120.93
CA LEU A 656 47.78 -59.94 121.33
C LEU A 656 49.27 -60.28 121.38
N ILE A 657 50.08 -59.77 120.45
CA ILE A 657 51.55 -59.91 120.49
C ILE A 657 52.11 -59.22 121.73
N SER A 658 51.68 -57.99 122.05
CA SER A 658 52.13 -57.26 123.25
C SER A 658 51.74 -57.98 124.56
N GLU A 659 50.58 -58.63 124.61
CA GLU A 659 50.19 -59.47 125.76
C GLU A 659 51.06 -60.74 125.87
N ILE A 660 51.34 -61.42 124.74
CA ILE A 660 52.24 -62.58 124.70
C ILE A 660 53.67 -62.21 125.11
N GLU A 661 54.17 -61.03 124.73
CA GLU A 661 55.49 -60.54 125.16
C GLU A 661 55.52 -60.25 126.67
N LYS A 662 54.49 -59.60 127.22
CA LYS A 662 54.34 -59.39 128.69
C LYS A 662 54.19 -60.71 129.48
N LEU A 663 53.72 -61.78 128.84
CA LEU A 663 53.66 -63.13 129.43
C LEU A 663 54.98 -63.89 129.32
N LYS A 664 55.86 -63.53 128.37
CA LYS A 664 57.23 -64.08 128.22
C LYS A 664 58.29 -63.35 129.05
N SER A 665 57.97 -62.17 129.59
CA SER A 665 58.85 -61.40 130.48
C SER A 665 58.59 -61.69 131.97
N LYS A 666 58.14 -62.91 132.29
CA LYS A 666 57.95 -63.48 133.63
C LYS A 666 58.60 -64.86 133.69
#